data_AF-A0A7G2C6C1-F1
#
_entry.id   AF-A0A7G2C6C1-F1
#
_cell.length_a   1.000
_cell.length_b   1.000
_cell.length_c   1.000
_cell.angle_alpha   90.00
_cell.angle_beta   90.00
_cell.angle_gamma   90.00
#
_symmetry.space_group_name_H-M   'P 1'
#
loop_
_entity.id
_entity.type
_entity.pdbx_description
1 polymer ?
#
loop_
_entity_poly.entity_id
_entity_poly.type
_entity_poly.pdbx_seq_one_letter_code
_entity_poly.pdbx_strand_id
1 'polypeptide(L)'
;MRVWRLDTLLLSYKGMLDFRPPFQEYFFFSNSFPPPQEKIPILYKTGVPSVVQTFVSCFDFNDALDHFAAIFSSFEMSWISGSMDTPKNVKQKRLTSRHEKSKPIFLAFAPSNVQVESTSNVLYTVFEDGVTVWVCGKGTEHKCPLKFRGSINCVALSESGALVVANASGSQVAVVGSLSSLAVCDPTKPEHCHLIEVDSPPKSGLICFKNYMVLISRHESRESQFFIQCYDTENHIRALGRAQEQVSNCQNVVAGQNGLYFICRPTTPTGTGETVNPNKVTLLTEVGLHKKLEVLMSREFYDVAKRVVEGTPSMDVTLYMNIRKRYGDFLYSKGSFEAAMTEYIGTIGFLEPSYVIRKYLETVNLPQLARYLEELHCKRDTKSFSTVNHTTLLLNTYIKQNDEAKLQNFIHRNDVRFDPHNVIAICRQGGFYDAALYVADRYAQTHDYVRIKVRDLHQPQEALTFLQTLCADDAEYILRSMGNELVNIEPKKTTQLIIDLCVHWSGPRRRLTNDESLPPDRSEPSMFIHIFVDSPLSLLNFLRAVVASGVLETRNEETSNLYRSTFNTLYELYISEKVPSSIGVPTEERGEDFEEEQYEERLHQAMTFLGAYNGYYDNYVALSLSHQHKFEKGYLFLLDKLELTDQAISFLLQKYETTPADDTVSKILQMCSSGNKSDADLKETWMELLRGMTNTGTPNLHNIEIVLHYIQEKDILPPVTVLEILNSSAARTIPLVSVKEFCVRHLKKRMTAIEAYRAETAEKSGRVEEVRKSIAKLQTSTVVFSSTQCTHCKESLDFPVVHFMCQHSYHQRCLHVPSECNVCIQEQRRVLEEIKDRKRLVQQPIAEAAESGQEDVYTTCARYLSVDVDAPTIVAGNGIPPTTTAFVREEDFETW
;
A
#
# COMPACT_ATOMS: atom_id res chain seq x y z
N MET A 1 101.95 35.75 0.75
CA MET A 1 101.20 35.67 -0.52
C MET A 1 102.11 35.12 -1.60
N ARG A 2 101.94 33.86 -2.02
CA ARG A 2 102.46 33.38 -3.30
C ARG A 2 101.24 33.27 -4.21
N VAL A 3 101.16 34.17 -5.18
CA VAL A 3 100.08 34.28 -6.16
C VAL A 3 100.25 33.11 -7.14
N TRP A 4 99.28 32.21 -7.16
CA TRP A 4 99.15 31.20 -8.21
C TRP A 4 98.64 31.94 -9.46
N ARG A 5 99.38 31.95 -10.57
CA ARG A 5 98.85 32.44 -11.85
C ARG A 5 97.85 31.39 -12.36
N LEU A 6 96.56 31.70 -12.23
CA LEU A 6 95.43 30.93 -12.77
C LEU A 6 95.51 30.77 -14.31
N ASP A 7 96.27 31.65 -14.98
CA ASP A 7 96.45 31.69 -16.44
C ASP A 7 96.93 30.36 -17.03
N THR A 8 97.71 29.55 -16.29
CA THR A 8 98.29 28.30 -16.81
C THR A 8 97.29 27.13 -16.80
N LEU A 9 96.30 27.15 -15.89
CA LEU A 9 95.20 26.18 -15.83
C LEU A 9 94.15 26.45 -16.92
N LEU A 10 93.93 27.72 -17.25
CA LEU A 10 93.01 28.16 -18.30
C LEU A 10 93.60 28.01 -19.71
N LEU A 11 94.91 28.17 -19.89
CA LEU A 11 95.58 28.00 -21.20
C LEU A 11 95.55 26.55 -21.72
N SER A 12 95.55 25.53 -20.85
CA SER A 12 95.37 24.14 -21.28
C SER A 12 93.91 23.81 -21.65
N TYR A 13 92.95 24.55 -21.10
CA TYR A 13 91.51 24.36 -21.38
C TYR A 13 91.04 25.09 -22.65
N LYS A 14 91.73 26.19 -23.03
CA LYS A 14 91.36 26.99 -24.21
C LYS A 14 91.47 26.21 -25.54
N GLY A 15 92.27 25.15 -25.60
CA GLY A 15 92.40 24.29 -26.80
C GLY A 15 91.21 23.34 -27.04
N MET A 16 90.37 23.07 -26.04
CA MET A 16 89.17 22.22 -26.20
C MET A 16 87.93 23.00 -26.69
N LEU A 17 87.96 24.34 -26.64
CA LEU A 17 86.83 25.19 -27.02
C LEU A 17 86.69 25.41 -28.54
N ASP A 18 87.68 25.00 -29.35
CA ASP A 18 87.67 25.20 -30.81
C ASP A 18 86.95 24.10 -31.62
N PHE A 19 86.37 23.08 -30.97
CA PHE A 19 85.44 22.14 -31.63
C PHE A 19 83.98 22.54 -31.37
N ARG A 20 83.46 23.47 -32.17
CA ARG A 20 82.01 23.63 -32.36
C ARG A 20 81.55 22.80 -33.57
N PRO A 21 80.52 21.96 -33.39
CA PRO A 21 79.39 21.97 -34.31
C PRO A 21 78.06 22.25 -33.57
N PRO A 22 76.99 22.60 -34.30
CA PRO A 22 75.89 23.38 -33.77
C PRO A 22 74.74 22.48 -33.30
N PHE A 23 74.74 22.03 -32.04
CA PHE A 23 73.51 21.57 -31.37
C PHE A 23 73.63 21.82 -29.86
N GLN A 24 72.65 22.55 -29.31
CA GLN A 24 72.51 22.84 -27.89
C GLN A 24 72.07 21.58 -27.15
N GLU A 25 73.01 20.75 -26.73
CA GLU A 25 72.80 19.74 -25.70
C GLU A 25 73.81 20.01 -24.58
N TYR A 26 73.28 20.23 -23.37
CA TYR A 26 74.06 20.40 -22.16
C TYR A 26 75.01 19.21 -22.00
N PHE A 27 76.31 19.44 -22.13
CA PHE A 27 77.33 18.50 -21.70
C PHE A 27 77.24 18.38 -20.17
N PHE A 28 76.41 17.46 -19.70
CA PHE A 28 76.43 16.99 -18.32
C PHE A 28 77.75 16.23 -18.12
N PHE A 29 78.76 16.92 -17.59
CA PHE A 29 79.89 16.25 -16.95
C PHE A 29 79.37 15.58 -15.69
N SER A 30 78.79 14.38 -15.83
CA SER A 30 78.41 13.56 -14.68
C SER A 30 79.64 13.27 -13.83
N ASN A 31 79.49 13.46 -12.52
CA ASN A 31 80.46 13.39 -11.41
C ASN A 31 81.26 12.06 -11.25
N SER A 32 81.74 11.48 -12.34
CA SER A 32 82.46 10.21 -12.38
C SER A 32 83.50 10.20 -13.51
N PHE A 33 84.43 11.17 -13.48
CA PHE A 33 85.72 10.96 -14.14
C PHE A 33 86.66 10.22 -13.17
N PRO A 34 87.11 8.99 -13.46
CA PRO A 34 88.37 8.54 -12.89
C PRO A 34 89.45 9.52 -13.37
N PRO A 35 90.53 9.76 -12.59
CA PRO A 35 91.60 10.62 -13.05
C PRO A 35 92.07 10.09 -14.41
N PRO A 36 92.21 10.94 -15.45
CA PRO A 36 92.86 10.51 -16.67
C PRO A 36 94.21 9.93 -16.28
N GLN A 37 94.53 8.71 -16.73
CA GLN A 37 95.88 8.15 -16.58
C GLN A 37 96.93 8.99 -17.33
N GLU A 38 96.48 9.97 -18.14
CA GLU A 38 97.30 11.07 -18.60
C GLU A 38 97.34 12.20 -17.56
N LYS A 39 98.45 12.20 -16.82
CA LYS A 39 98.90 13.29 -15.95
C LYS A 39 98.91 14.60 -16.73
N ILE A 40 97.98 15.52 -16.47
CA ILE A 40 98.03 16.89 -17.03
C ILE A 40 99.13 17.68 -16.27
N PRO A 41 100.31 17.96 -16.85
CA PRO A 41 101.40 18.56 -16.11
C PRO A 41 101.22 20.08 -16.02
N ILE A 42 100.99 20.61 -14.82
CA ILE A 42 101.11 22.05 -14.56
C ILE A 42 102.58 22.34 -14.22
N LEU A 43 103.33 22.87 -15.18
CA LEU A 43 104.75 23.21 -15.01
C LEU A 43 104.92 24.51 -14.20
N TYR A 44 105.59 24.43 -13.04
CA TYR A 44 106.10 25.60 -12.31
C TYR A 44 107.58 25.83 -12.62
N LYS A 45 107.96 27.06 -13.00
CA LYS A 45 109.36 27.53 -12.96
C LYS A 45 109.59 28.30 -11.66
N THR A 46 110.32 27.71 -10.72
CA THR A 46 111.01 28.45 -9.66
C THR A 46 112.45 27.95 -9.60
N GLY A 47 113.42 28.86 -9.56
CA GLY A 47 114.83 28.51 -9.39
C GLY A 47 115.07 27.76 -8.07
N VAL A 48 115.86 26.69 -8.14
CA VAL A 48 116.30 25.72 -7.10
C VAL A 48 115.40 24.46 -6.97
N PRO A 49 115.96 23.22 -6.91
CA PRO A 49 115.34 22.04 -7.52
C PRO A 49 114.63 21.11 -6.53
N SER A 50 113.31 20.97 -6.68
CA SER A 50 112.53 19.73 -6.49
C SER A 50 111.04 20.09 -6.66
N VAL A 51 110.57 20.07 -7.92
CA VAL A 51 109.18 20.38 -8.25
C VAL A 51 108.35 19.12 -8.02
N VAL A 52 107.62 19.07 -6.90
CA VAL A 52 106.57 18.06 -6.71
C VAL A 52 105.40 18.46 -7.62
N GLN A 53 105.15 17.69 -8.69
CA GLN A 53 103.99 17.90 -9.56
C GLN A 53 102.72 17.52 -8.79
N THR A 54 101.92 18.52 -8.41
CA THR A 54 100.57 18.32 -7.85
C THR A 54 99.54 18.35 -8.97
N PHE A 55 98.72 17.30 -9.07
CA PHE A 55 97.65 17.17 -10.06
C PHE A 55 96.29 17.42 -9.40
N VAL A 56 95.29 17.88 -10.15
CA VAL A 56 93.90 17.98 -9.64
C VAL A 56 93.29 16.59 -9.65
N SER A 57 92.80 16.12 -8.50
CA SER A 57 92.18 14.80 -8.35
C SER A 57 90.66 14.84 -8.55
N CYS A 58 90.01 15.92 -8.12
CA CYS A 58 88.58 16.16 -8.27
C CYS A 58 88.34 17.67 -8.23
N PHE A 59 87.45 18.18 -9.07
CA PHE A 59 87.06 19.59 -9.08
C PHE A 59 85.59 19.72 -9.46
N ASP A 60 84.98 20.81 -9.07
CA ASP A 60 83.62 21.16 -9.47
C ASP A 60 83.41 22.67 -9.54
N PHE A 61 82.34 23.07 -10.23
CA PHE A 61 81.87 24.44 -10.37
C PHE A 61 80.41 24.54 -9.91
N ASN A 62 80.02 25.70 -9.42
CA ASN A 62 78.61 25.94 -9.15
C ASN A 62 77.84 26.36 -10.42
N ASP A 63 76.51 26.30 -10.36
CA ASP A 63 75.61 26.63 -11.47
C ASP A 63 75.83 28.05 -12.04
N ALA A 64 76.22 29.02 -11.20
CA ALA A 64 76.45 30.41 -11.59
C ALA A 64 77.88 30.69 -12.12
N LEU A 65 78.76 29.68 -12.15
CA LEU A 65 80.16 29.76 -12.58
C LEU A 65 80.98 30.88 -11.89
N ASP A 66 80.62 31.22 -10.65
CA ASP A 66 81.31 32.21 -9.81
C ASP A 66 82.05 31.57 -8.63
N HIS A 67 81.86 30.27 -8.40
CA HIS A 67 82.59 29.49 -7.42
C HIS A 67 83.21 28.24 -8.06
N PHE A 68 84.49 28.02 -7.77
CA PHE A 68 85.24 26.85 -8.19
C PHE A 68 85.92 26.22 -6.99
N ALA A 69 85.92 24.90 -6.90
CA ALA A 69 86.65 24.21 -5.85
C ALA A 69 87.32 22.94 -6.39
N ALA A 70 88.51 22.66 -5.89
CA ALA A 70 89.36 21.58 -6.36
C ALA A 70 90.13 20.92 -5.21
N ILE A 71 90.29 19.60 -5.33
CA ILE A 71 91.16 18.75 -4.52
C ILE A 71 92.42 18.46 -5.35
N PHE A 72 93.59 18.64 -4.76
CA PHE A 72 94.86 18.28 -5.37
C PHE A 72 95.35 16.91 -4.89
N SER A 73 96.28 16.30 -5.64
CA SER A 73 96.95 15.03 -5.28
C SER A 73 97.75 15.11 -3.98
N SER A 74 97.99 16.31 -3.45
CA SER A 74 98.52 16.58 -2.11
C SER A 74 97.46 16.49 -1.00
N PHE A 75 96.20 16.15 -1.33
CA PHE A 75 95.02 16.19 -0.46
C PHE A 75 94.63 17.58 0.04
N GLU A 76 95.19 18.63 -0.56
CA GLU A 76 94.82 20.00 -0.26
C GLU A 76 93.56 20.40 -1.04
N MET A 77 92.63 21.08 -0.38
CA MET A 77 91.41 21.62 -0.99
C MET A 77 91.53 23.14 -1.17
N SER A 78 91.22 23.64 -2.35
CA SER A 78 91.15 25.07 -2.62
C SER A 78 89.78 25.46 -3.13
N TRP A 79 89.24 26.55 -2.59
CA TRP A 79 88.03 27.20 -3.07
C TRP A 79 88.38 28.59 -3.60
N ILE A 80 87.79 28.91 -4.74
CA ILE A 80 87.99 30.14 -5.49
C ILE A 80 86.62 30.79 -5.69
N SER A 81 86.50 32.07 -5.34
CA SER A 81 85.30 32.87 -5.55
C SER A 81 85.59 34.04 -6.49
N GLY A 82 84.81 34.15 -7.56
CA GLY A 82 84.88 35.18 -8.59
C GLY A 82 84.30 34.66 -9.91
N SER A 83 83.64 35.53 -10.67
CA SER A 83 83.09 35.18 -11.99
C SER A 83 84.19 34.60 -12.90
N MET A 84 83.98 33.38 -13.39
CA MET A 84 84.93 32.73 -14.30
C MET A 84 84.90 33.34 -15.71
N ASP A 85 83.79 33.97 -16.10
CA ASP A 85 83.66 34.69 -17.37
C ASP A 85 84.47 35.99 -17.40
N THR A 86 84.61 36.65 -16.25
CA THR A 86 85.36 37.90 -16.12
C THR A 86 86.33 37.85 -14.94
N PRO A 87 87.65 37.61 -15.16
CA PRO A 87 88.61 37.33 -14.09
C PRO A 87 89.06 38.56 -13.29
N LYS A 88 88.16 39.54 -13.06
CA LYS A 88 88.42 40.68 -12.18
C LYS A 88 87.93 40.33 -10.76
N ASN A 89 88.82 40.41 -9.76
CA ASN A 89 88.55 40.17 -8.33
C ASN A 89 88.33 38.70 -7.89
N VAL A 90 89.14 37.77 -8.40
CA VAL A 90 89.15 36.38 -7.94
C VAL A 90 89.85 36.26 -6.56
N LYS A 91 89.19 35.66 -5.58
CA LYS A 91 89.75 35.36 -4.25
C LYS A 91 89.94 33.85 -4.10
N GLN A 92 91.14 33.43 -3.72
CA GLN A 92 91.46 32.02 -3.43
C GLN A 92 91.60 31.82 -1.92
N LYS A 93 90.92 30.81 -1.39
CA LYS A 93 91.00 30.38 0.01
C LYS A 93 91.32 28.88 0.06
N ARG A 94 92.30 28.51 0.87
CA ARG A 94 92.55 27.09 1.19
C ARG A 94 91.48 26.62 2.18
N LEU A 95 90.80 25.53 1.87
CA LEU A 95 89.84 24.88 2.76
C LEU A 95 90.56 23.80 3.55
N THR A 96 90.49 23.89 4.87
CA THR A 96 91.00 22.87 5.80
C THR A 96 89.87 22.50 6.75
N SER A 97 89.41 21.26 6.71
CA SER A 97 88.35 20.79 7.59
C SER A 97 88.80 20.83 9.05
N ARG A 98 87.93 21.32 9.93
CA ARG A 98 88.09 21.28 11.39
C ARG A 98 87.54 19.98 11.99
N HIS A 99 86.63 19.33 11.27
CA HIS A 99 85.87 18.18 11.76
C HIS A 99 86.44 16.84 11.30
N GLU A 100 87.03 16.77 10.11
CA GLU A 100 87.59 15.54 9.53
C GLU A 100 89.07 15.73 9.18
N LYS A 101 89.89 14.72 9.50
CA LYS A 101 91.35 14.73 9.27
C LYS A 101 91.81 13.72 8.21
N SER A 102 90.90 12.90 7.71
CA SER A 102 91.20 11.87 6.71
C SER A 102 91.27 12.48 5.31
N LYS A 103 91.57 11.67 4.30
CA LYS A 103 91.74 12.16 2.92
C LYS A 103 90.38 12.59 2.33
N PRO A 104 90.30 13.76 1.66
CA PRO A 104 89.13 14.14 0.87
C PRO A 104 89.08 13.28 -0.40
N ILE A 105 87.91 12.69 -0.65
CA ILE A 105 87.67 11.75 -1.76
C ILE A 105 86.88 12.43 -2.87
N PHE A 106 85.87 13.21 -2.50
CA PHE A 106 84.91 13.81 -3.42
C PHE A 106 84.54 15.21 -2.98
N LEU A 107 84.33 16.09 -3.97
CA LEU A 107 83.93 17.47 -3.77
C LEU A 107 82.97 17.85 -4.88
N ALA A 108 81.81 18.39 -4.52
CA ALA A 108 80.83 18.88 -5.48
C ALA A 108 79.98 20.02 -4.90
N PHE A 109 79.63 20.99 -5.74
CA PHE A 109 78.67 22.03 -5.41
C PHE A 109 77.26 21.45 -5.46
N ALA A 110 76.49 21.76 -4.43
CA ALA A 110 75.09 21.40 -4.39
C ALA A 110 74.28 22.36 -5.28
N PRO A 111 73.26 21.85 -5.99
CA PRO A 111 72.33 22.70 -6.71
C PRO A 111 71.53 23.59 -5.75
N SER A 112 70.91 24.63 -6.32
CA SER A 112 70.27 25.74 -5.59
C SER A 112 69.16 25.34 -4.59
N ASN A 113 68.65 24.12 -4.67
CA ASN A 113 67.64 23.57 -3.78
C ASN A 113 68.22 23.08 -2.43
N VAL A 114 69.53 22.93 -2.30
CA VAL A 114 70.17 22.65 -1.02
C VAL A 114 70.47 23.98 -0.33
N GLN A 115 69.87 24.21 0.85
CA GLN A 115 70.06 25.46 1.59
C GLN A 115 70.51 25.18 3.02
N VAL A 116 71.57 25.88 3.42
CA VAL A 116 72.07 25.91 4.81
C VAL A 116 72.03 27.37 5.25
N GLU A 117 71.37 27.66 6.38
CA GLU A 117 71.20 29.03 6.90
C GLU A 117 70.65 30.02 5.85
N SER A 118 69.70 29.59 5.01
CA SER A 118 69.09 30.39 3.93
C SER A 118 70.04 30.80 2.79
N THR A 119 71.19 30.13 2.67
CA THR A 119 72.14 30.32 1.55
C THR A 119 72.18 29.09 0.65
N SER A 120 72.13 29.30 -0.66
CA SER A 120 72.07 28.25 -1.70
C SER A 120 73.45 27.79 -2.21
N ASN A 121 74.52 28.54 -1.97
CA ASN A 121 75.86 28.19 -2.43
C ASN A 121 76.53 27.24 -1.43
N VAL A 122 76.16 25.97 -1.52
CA VAL A 122 76.61 24.91 -0.62
C VAL A 122 77.61 23.99 -1.34
N LEU A 123 78.71 23.64 -0.68
CA LEU A 123 79.73 22.73 -1.20
C LEU A 123 79.82 21.49 -0.31
N TYR A 124 79.59 20.31 -0.89
CA TYR A 124 79.81 19.03 -0.22
C TYR A 124 81.27 18.61 -0.34
N THR A 125 81.85 18.16 0.77
CA THR A 125 83.14 17.48 0.78
C THR A 125 83.03 16.17 1.53
N VAL A 126 83.35 15.07 0.86
CA VAL A 126 83.32 13.72 1.43
C VAL A 126 84.74 13.26 1.71
N PHE A 127 84.97 12.85 2.95
CA PHE A 127 86.22 12.29 3.45
C PHE A 127 86.06 10.78 3.70
N GLU A 128 87.17 10.06 3.83
CA GLU A 128 87.15 8.63 4.22
C GLU A 128 86.38 8.36 5.52
N ASP A 129 86.36 9.30 6.48
CA ASP A 129 85.74 9.12 7.79
C ASP A 129 84.45 9.95 8.01
N GLY A 130 84.02 10.79 7.05
CA GLY A 130 82.79 11.57 7.20
C GLY A 130 82.50 12.57 6.08
N VAL A 131 81.33 13.21 6.14
CA VAL A 131 80.89 14.24 5.18
C VAL A 131 80.83 15.60 5.87
N THR A 132 81.36 16.64 5.22
CA THR A 132 81.21 18.03 5.68
C THR A 132 80.62 18.91 4.58
N VAL A 133 79.94 19.96 5.03
CA VAL A 133 79.17 20.88 4.19
C VAL A 133 79.70 22.29 4.41
N TRP A 134 80.03 22.98 3.34
CA TRP A 134 80.58 24.34 3.37
C TRP A 134 79.59 25.33 2.81
N VAL A 135 79.42 26.46 3.51
CA VAL A 135 78.62 27.59 3.00
C VAL A 135 79.54 28.60 2.32
N CYS A 136 79.45 28.69 0.99
CA CYS A 136 80.39 29.43 0.14
C CYS A 136 80.24 30.97 0.14
N GLY A 137 79.45 31.57 1.05
CA GLY A 137 79.45 33.02 1.29
C GLY A 137 80.33 33.45 2.46
N LYS A 138 80.22 32.73 3.58
CA LYS A 138 80.94 33.01 4.85
C LYS A 138 82.18 32.13 5.04
N GLY A 139 82.29 31.04 4.27
CA GLY A 139 83.35 30.03 4.40
C GLY A 139 83.29 29.28 5.73
N THR A 140 82.07 29.08 6.24
CA THR A 140 81.77 28.29 7.45
C THR A 140 81.61 26.82 7.09
N GLU A 141 82.08 25.96 7.98
CA GLU A 141 82.00 24.50 7.85
C GLU A 141 80.95 23.96 8.83
N HIS A 142 80.06 23.11 8.34
CA HIS A 142 79.08 22.37 9.12
C HIS A 142 79.33 20.87 8.95
N LYS A 143 79.27 20.13 10.06
CA LYS A 143 79.41 18.67 10.04
C LYS A 143 78.08 18.03 9.69
N CYS A 144 78.09 17.08 8.74
CA CYS A 144 76.92 16.25 8.49
C CYS A 144 76.69 15.31 9.69
N PRO A 145 75.45 15.14 10.17
CA PRO A 145 75.17 14.28 11.32
C PRO A 145 75.49 12.79 11.08
N LEU A 146 75.60 12.35 9.82
CA LEU A 146 75.97 10.99 9.46
C LEU A 146 77.49 10.74 9.60
N LYS A 147 77.87 9.85 10.52
CA LYS A 147 79.22 9.28 10.60
C LYS A 147 79.32 8.08 9.67
N PHE A 148 79.49 8.34 8.37
CA PHE A 148 79.54 7.30 7.34
C PHE A 148 80.81 7.41 6.49
N ARG A 149 81.46 6.27 6.22
CA ARG A 149 82.73 6.22 5.48
C ARG A 149 82.50 6.17 3.97
N GLY A 150 83.02 7.15 3.25
CA GLY A 150 83.04 7.14 1.80
C GLY A 150 84.19 6.30 1.25
N SER A 151 83.99 5.67 0.09
CA SER A 151 85.06 5.07 -0.72
C SER A 151 85.18 5.76 -2.07
N ILE A 152 86.38 5.70 -2.66
CA ILE A 152 86.60 6.24 -4.01
C ILE A 152 85.68 5.55 -5.02
N ASN A 153 85.15 6.32 -5.98
CA ASN A 153 84.15 5.89 -6.97
C ASN A 153 82.79 5.44 -6.40
N CYS A 154 82.56 5.60 -5.09
CA CYS A 154 81.33 5.22 -4.41
C CYS A 154 80.57 6.44 -3.86
N VAL A 155 80.69 7.58 -4.54
CA VAL A 155 80.01 8.85 -4.19
C VAL A 155 79.35 9.42 -5.43
N ALA A 156 78.10 9.86 -5.31
CA ALA A 156 77.36 10.51 -6.39
C ALA A 156 76.50 11.65 -5.85
N LEU A 157 76.30 12.68 -6.67
CA LEU A 157 75.38 13.79 -6.42
C LEU A 157 74.26 13.74 -7.47
N SER A 158 73.00 13.78 -7.04
CA SER A 158 71.85 13.82 -7.95
C SER A 158 71.57 15.22 -8.47
N GLU A 159 70.79 15.32 -9.55
CA GLU A 159 70.26 16.59 -10.06
C GLU A 159 69.38 17.32 -9.03
N SER A 160 68.74 16.56 -8.14
CA SER A 160 67.98 17.03 -6.98
C SER A 160 68.86 17.42 -5.78
N GLY A 161 70.20 17.41 -5.91
CA GLY A 161 71.10 17.83 -4.84
C GLY A 161 71.24 16.86 -3.68
N ALA A 162 70.74 15.64 -3.83
CA ALA A 162 70.94 14.57 -2.87
C ALA A 162 72.33 13.94 -3.03
N LEU A 163 73.10 13.91 -1.95
CA LEU A 163 74.42 13.30 -1.91
C LEU A 163 74.30 11.85 -1.44
N VAL A 164 74.75 10.91 -2.27
CA VAL A 164 74.78 9.49 -1.96
C VAL A 164 76.22 9.04 -1.74
N VAL A 165 76.50 8.44 -0.59
CA VAL A 165 77.83 7.99 -0.15
C VAL A 165 77.76 6.52 0.23
N ALA A 166 78.56 5.70 -0.43
CA ALA A 166 78.68 4.27 -0.15
C ALA A 166 80.12 3.90 0.27
N ASN A 167 80.23 2.90 1.13
CA ASN A 167 81.49 2.25 1.46
C ASN A 167 81.68 1.03 0.54
N ALA A 168 82.88 0.86 -0.03
CA ALA A 168 83.17 -0.22 -0.99
C ALA A 168 82.89 -1.62 -0.41
N SER A 169 83.10 -1.83 0.89
CA SER A 169 82.87 -3.11 1.57
C SER A 169 81.65 -3.12 2.51
N GLY A 170 80.93 -1.99 2.61
CA GLY A 170 79.81 -1.85 3.53
C GLY A 170 78.48 -2.37 2.97
N SER A 171 77.59 -2.80 3.85
CA SER A 171 76.19 -3.15 3.52
C SER A 171 75.22 -1.97 3.61
N GLN A 172 75.72 -0.76 3.84
CA GLN A 172 74.91 0.45 4.00
C GLN A 172 75.35 1.51 3.00
N VAL A 173 74.41 2.36 2.60
CA VAL A 173 74.63 3.55 1.78
C VAL A 173 73.93 4.73 2.45
N ALA A 174 74.67 5.81 2.64
CA ALA A 174 74.14 7.05 3.19
C ALA A 174 73.59 7.94 2.07
N VAL A 175 72.38 8.46 2.25
CA VAL A 175 71.73 9.43 1.37
C VAL A 175 71.44 10.68 2.19
N VAL A 176 72.00 11.81 1.76
CA VAL A 176 71.74 13.15 2.34
C VAL A 176 70.86 13.91 1.36
N GLY A 177 69.61 14.15 1.73
CA GLY A 177 68.56 14.71 0.87
C GLY A 177 67.67 13.65 0.24
N SER A 178 66.86 14.05 -0.75
CA SER A 178 65.94 13.16 -1.47
C SER A 178 66.26 13.14 -2.96
N LEU A 179 66.36 11.95 -3.54
CA LEU A 179 66.63 11.76 -4.97
C LEU A 179 65.44 12.15 -5.85
N SER A 180 64.20 12.01 -5.37
CA SER A 180 62.98 12.29 -6.15
C SER A 180 62.44 13.72 -5.99
N SER A 181 62.80 14.41 -4.91
CA SER A 181 62.21 15.72 -4.56
C SER A 181 63.18 16.87 -4.78
N LEU A 182 62.67 17.96 -5.38
CA LEU A 182 63.37 19.25 -5.48
C LEU A 182 63.14 20.14 -4.24
N ALA A 183 62.54 19.60 -3.17
CA ALA A 183 62.31 20.33 -1.93
C ALA A 183 63.61 20.83 -1.30
N VAL A 184 63.50 21.92 -0.53
CA VAL A 184 64.66 22.52 0.13
C VAL A 184 65.24 21.54 1.16
N CYS A 185 66.48 21.12 0.94
CA CYS A 185 67.18 20.17 1.80
C CYS A 185 68.24 20.90 2.65
N ASP A 186 68.20 20.69 3.96
CA ASP A 186 69.25 21.12 4.89
C ASP A 186 70.09 19.89 5.34
N PRO A 187 71.31 19.70 4.80
CA PRO A 187 72.16 18.54 5.07
C PRO A 187 72.79 18.53 6.48
N THR A 188 72.58 19.59 7.27
CA THR A 188 73.06 19.66 8.65
C THR A 188 72.09 19.02 9.65
N LYS A 189 70.84 18.77 9.23
CA LYS A 189 69.81 18.17 10.07
C LYS A 189 69.70 16.66 9.86
N PRO A 190 69.50 15.87 10.93
CA PRO A 190 69.40 14.41 10.82
C PRO A 190 68.14 13.95 10.08
N GLU A 191 67.10 14.78 10.01
CA GLU A 191 65.84 14.46 9.32
C GLU A 191 65.99 14.27 7.80
N HIS A 192 67.01 14.89 7.19
CA HIS A 192 67.31 14.77 5.76
C HIS A 192 68.41 13.74 5.46
N CYS A 193 68.75 12.89 6.42
CA CYS A 193 69.87 11.97 6.37
C CYS A 193 69.37 10.54 6.57
N HIS A 194 69.45 9.70 5.53
CA HIS A 194 68.93 8.34 5.54
C HIS A 194 70.02 7.30 5.27
N LEU A 195 69.90 6.13 5.87
CA LEU A 195 70.74 4.96 5.58
C LEU A 195 69.88 3.92 4.86
N ILE A 196 70.38 3.41 3.74
CA ILE A 196 69.75 2.36 2.95
C ILE A 196 70.60 1.10 3.05
N GLU A 197 70.00 -0.01 3.44
CA GLU A 197 70.65 -1.32 3.42
C GLU A 197 70.72 -1.87 2.00
N VAL A 198 71.89 -2.37 1.64
CA VAL A 198 72.25 -2.83 0.30
C VAL A 198 73.05 -4.11 0.44
N ASP A 199 72.95 -5.01 -0.53
CA ASP A 199 73.76 -6.22 -0.54
C ASP A 199 75.27 -5.93 -0.43
N SER A 200 76.00 -6.93 0.05
CA SER A 200 77.40 -6.84 0.45
C SER A 200 78.48 -7.12 -0.61
N PRO A 201 78.25 -7.26 -1.94
CA PRO A 201 79.39 -7.42 -2.84
C PRO A 201 80.21 -6.12 -2.90
N PRO A 202 81.53 -6.22 -3.21
CA PRO A 202 82.42 -5.07 -3.22
C PRO A 202 81.96 -4.06 -4.28
N LYS A 203 81.55 -2.88 -3.81
CA LYS A 203 81.03 -1.80 -4.64
C LYS A 203 82.20 -1.15 -5.36
N SER A 204 82.03 -0.97 -6.67
CA SER A 204 83.05 -0.44 -7.58
C SER A 204 82.62 0.86 -8.27
N GLY A 205 81.32 1.15 -8.26
CA GLY A 205 80.74 2.37 -8.81
C GLY A 205 79.38 2.67 -8.18
N LEU A 206 79.07 3.96 -8.02
CA LEU A 206 77.78 4.48 -7.57
C LEU A 206 77.37 5.63 -8.49
N ILE A 207 76.14 5.61 -9.00
CA ILE A 207 75.57 6.66 -9.84
C ILE A 207 74.12 6.91 -9.47
N CYS A 208 73.70 8.18 -9.56
CA CYS A 208 72.31 8.59 -9.45
C CYS A 208 71.72 8.77 -10.85
N PHE A 209 70.54 8.20 -11.10
CA PHE A 209 69.80 8.41 -12.35
C PHE A 209 68.31 8.57 -12.04
N LYS A 210 67.77 9.77 -12.30
CA LYS A 210 66.43 10.16 -11.83
C LYS A 210 66.31 9.90 -10.31
N ASN A 211 65.26 9.19 -9.90
CA ASN A 211 65.02 8.74 -8.53
C ASN A 211 65.72 7.41 -8.18
N TYR A 212 66.51 6.82 -9.07
CA TYR A 212 67.19 5.56 -8.84
C TYR A 212 68.63 5.78 -8.36
N MET A 213 68.98 5.03 -7.31
CA MET A 213 70.35 4.80 -6.90
C MET A 213 70.87 3.55 -7.62
N VAL A 214 71.93 3.69 -8.41
CA VAL A 214 72.52 2.59 -9.18
C VAL A 214 73.89 2.24 -8.63
N LEU A 215 74.02 0.99 -8.22
CA LEU A 215 75.23 0.43 -7.66
C LEU A 215 75.82 -0.62 -8.59
N ILE A 216 77.12 -0.50 -8.81
CA ILE A 216 77.90 -1.41 -9.64
C ILE A 216 78.87 -2.13 -8.73
N SER A 217 78.65 -3.43 -8.56
CA SER A 217 79.49 -4.26 -7.71
C SER A 217 80.33 -5.22 -8.55
N ARG A 218 81.56 -5.51 -8.12
CA ARG A 218 82.41 -6.50 -8.78
C ARG A 218 82.05 -7.90 -8.28
N HIS A 219 82.12 -8.87 -9.18
CA HIS A 219 81.96 -10.27 -8.80
C HIS A 219 83.21 -10.76 -8.07
N GLU A 220 83.06 -11.40 -6.90
CA GLU A 220 84.19 -11.82 -6.06
C GLU A 220 85.10 -12.85 -6.73
N SER A 221 84.55 -13.74 -7.58
CA SER A 221 85.33 -14.78 -8.25
C SER A 221 85.69 -14.50 -9.72
N ARG A 222 85.11 -13.46 -10.33
CA ARG A 222 85.31 -13.12 -11.75
C ARG A 222 85.42 -11.60 -11.88
N GLU A 223 86.63 -11.07 -11.76
CA GLU A 223 86.87 -9.62 -11.79
C GLU A 223 86.35 -8.93 -13.06
N SER A 224 86.22 -9.68 -14.16
CA SER A 224 85.71 -9.17 -15.43
C SER A 224 84.19 -9.01 -15.47
N GLN A 225 83.43 -9.61 -14.54
CA GLN A 225 81.98 -9.52 -14.46
C GLN A 225 81.54 -8.54 -13.37
N PHE A 226 80.45 -7.81 -13.65
CA PHE A 226 79.88 -6.85 -12.71
C PHE A 226 78.38 -7.09 -12.51
N PHE A 227 77.91 -6.71 -11.32
CA PHE A 227 76.52 -6.80 -10.89
C PHE A 227 75.91 -5.40 -10.86
N ILE A 228 74.75 -5.23 -11.49
CA ILE A 228 74.01 -3.97 -11.47
C ILE A 228 72.86 -4.11 -10.48
N GLN A 229 72.80 -3.19 -9.53
CA GLN A 229 71.69 -3.03 -8.60
C GLN A 229 71.10 -1.64 -8.75
N CYS A 230 69.81 -1.55 -9.08
CA CYS A 230 69.07 -0.29 -9.07
C CYS A 230 68.09 -0.32 -7.91
N TYR A 231 68.18 0.67 -7.03
CA TYR A 231 67.29 0.88 -5.90
C TYR A 231 66.44 2.12 -6.16
N ASP A 232 65.13 1.96 -6.05
CA ASP A 232 64.18 3.06 -5.94
C ASP A 232 64.18 3.51 -4.47
N THR A 233 64.77 4.68 -4.21
CA THR A 233 64.94 5.19 -2.84
C THR A 233 63.65 5.75 -2.27
N GLU A 234 62.68 6.12 -3.11
CA GLU A 234 61.40 6.69 -2.71
C GLU A 234 60.41 5.59 -2.32
N ASN A 235 60.38 4.50 -3.10
CA ASN A 235 59.50 3.37 -2.80
C ASN A 235 60.16 2.31 -1.91
N HIS A 236 61.46 2.45 -1.62
CA HIS A 236 62.29 1.51 -0.86
C HIS A 236 62.35 0.10 -1.48
N ILE A 237 62.48 0.02 -2.81
CA ILE A 237 62.43 -1.25 -3.55
C ILE A 237 63.66 -1.41 -4.43
N ARG A 238 64.15 -2.64 -4.52
CA ARG A 238 65.13 -3.01 -5.54
C ARG A 238 64.44 -3.19 -6.89
N ALA A 239 64.58 -2.19 -7.77
CA ALA A 239 64.01 -2.20 -9.11
C ALA A 239 64.73 -3.18 -10.06
N LEU A 240 66.06 -3.31 -9.92
CA LEU A 240 66.87 -4.22 -10.73
C LEU A 240 67.99 -4.84 -9.86
N GLY A 241 68.25 -6.12 -10.06
CA GLY A 241 69.41 -6.81 -9.51
C GLY A 241 69.80 -7.93 -10.48
N ARG A 242 70.81 -7.69 -11.33
CA ARG A 242 71.23 -8.67 -12.34
C ARG A 242 72.74 -8.63 -12.57
N ALA A 243 73.32 -9.83 -12.68
CA ALA A 243 74.69 -10.02 -13.16
C ALA A 243 74.73 -9.81 -14.67
N GLN A 244 75.73 -9.07 -15.15
CA GLN A 244 75.91 -8.87 -16.59
C GLN A 244 76.84 -9.96 -17.13
N GLU A 245 76.26 -10.96 -17.77
CA GLU A 245 77.01 -12.08 -18.36
C GLU A 245 77.55 -11.75 -19.76
N GLN A 246 76.85 -10.88 -20.50
CA GLN A 246 77.14 -10.56 -21.91
C GLN A 246 78.11 -9.38 -22.10
N VAL A 247 78.44 -8.67 -21.02
CA VAL A 247 79.27 -7.48 -21.04
C VAL A 247 80.24 -7.54 -19.85
N SER A 248 81.53 -7.47 -20.13
CA SER A 248 82.61 -7.54 -19.14
C SER A 248 83.42 -6.25 -19.06
N ASN A 249 84.13 -6.02 -17.96
CA ASN A 249 85.03 -4.88 -17.77
C ASN A 249 84.36 -3.52 -17.99
N CYS A 250 83.33 -3.22 -17.17
CA CYS A 250 82.74 -1.88 -17.14
C CYS A 250 83.80 -0.86 -16.69
N GLN A 251 84.13 0.08 -17.57
CA GLN A 251 85.11 1.13 -17.29
C GLN A 251 84.46 2.35 -16.65
N ASN A 252 83.34 2.77 -17.23
CA ASN A 252 82.60 3.92 -16.78
C ASN A 252 81.13 3.75 -17.13
N VAL A 253 80.29 4.46 -16.38
CA VAL A 253 78.86 4.52 -16.60
C VAL A 253 78.46 5.98 -16.61
N VAL A 254 77.65 6.34 -17.61
CA VAL A 254 77.20 7.72 -17.81
C VAL A 254 75.68 7.72 -17.73
N ALA A 255 75.15 8.56 -16.84
CA ALA A 255 73.73 8.86 -16.82
C ALA A 255 73.44 9.90 -17.91
N GLY A 256 72.66 9.53 -18.93
CA GLY A 256 72.17 10.47 -19.93
C GLY A 256 70.64 10.61 -19.85
N GLN A 257 70.06 11.52 -20.63
CA GLN A 257 68.62 11.84 -20.55
C GLN A 257 67.70 10.63 -20.76
N ASN A 258 68.09 9.71 -21.64
CA ASN A 258 67.25 8.58 -22.07
C ASN A 258 67.56 7.26 -21.35
N GLY A 259 68.59 7.21 -20.50
CA GLY A 259 69.00 5.99 -19.83
C GLY A 259 70.46 5.99 -19.36
N LEU A 260 70.92 4.82 -18.92
CA LEU A 260 72.27 4.60 -18.41
C LEU A 260 73.13 3.98 -19.51
N TYR A 261 74.23 4.64 -19.85
CA TYR A 261 75.20 4.20 -20.85
C TYR A 261 76.38 3.52 -20.15
N PHE A 262 76.52 2.21 -20.34
CA PHE A 262 77.63 1.43 -19.81
C PHE A 262 78.73 1.33 -20.87
N ILE A 263 79.90 1.89 -20.59
CA ILE A 263 81.09 1.84 -21.46
C ILE A 263 81.97 0.69 -20.98
N CYS A 264 82.06 -0.36 -21.80
CA CYS A 264 82.72 -1.60 -21.42
C CYS A 264 83.84 -1.94 -22.42
N ARG A 265 84.99 -2.37 -21.89
CA ARG A 265 86.11 -2.81 -22.74
C ARG A 265 85.88 -4.25 -23.19
N PRO A 266 86.01 -4.55 -24.49
CA PRO A 266 86.01 -5.93 -24.93
C PRO A 266 87.21 -6.65 -24.30
N THR A 267 86.99 -7.81 -23.69
CA THR A 267 88.05 -8.72 -23.29
C THR A 267 88.70 -9.27 -24.57
N THR A 268 89.92 -8.84 -24.89
CA THR A 268 90.69 -9.49 -25.95
C THR A 268 91.09 -10.88 -25.50
N PRO A 269 90.88 -11.94 -26.31
CA PRO A 269 91.64 -13.16 -26.13
C PRO A 269 93.09 -12.87 -26.54
N THR A 270 94.03 -13.29 -25.69
CA THR A 270 95.47 -13.21 -25.87
C THR A 270 95.91 -13.75 -27.25
N GLY A 271 96.57 -12.92 -28.07
CA GLY A 271 97.29 -13.39 -29.25
C GLY A 271 97.41 -12.36 -30.37
N THR A 272 98.57 -11.68 -30.41
CA THR A 272 99.21 -11.03 -31.58
C THR A 272 98.40 -10.05 -32.45
N GLY A 273 98.86 -8.79 -32.47
CA GLY A 273 98.66 -7.88 -33.61
C GLY A 273 97.63 -6.78 -33.37
N GLU A 274 98.10 -5.55 -33.53
CA GLU A 274 97.39 -4.27 -33.38
C GLU A 274 96.04 -4.21 -34.11
N THR A 275 94.95 -4.37 -33.37
CA THR A 275 93.68 -3.68 -33.65
C THR A 275 93.02 -3.32 -32.31
N VAL A 276 92.94 -2.03 -32.01
CA VAL A 276 92.23 -1.54 -30.81
C VAL A 276 90.74 -1.74 -31.06
N ASN A 277 90.15 -2.80 -30.49
CA ASN A 277 88.70 -2.99 -30.57
C ASN A 277 88.00 -1.81 -29.89
N PRO A 278 87.01 -1.18 -30.54
CA PRO A 278 86.31 -0.04 -29.97
C PRO A 278 85.55 -0.46 -28.70
N ASN A 279 85.46 0.46 -27.73
CA ASN A 279 84.66 0.24 -26.52
C ASN A 279 83.20 -0.06 -26.87
N LYS A 280 82.60 -1.07 -26.25
CA LYS A 280 81.18 -1.39 -26.41
C LYS A 280 80.35 -0.53 -25.46
N VAL A 281 79.41 0.24 -26.01
CA VAL A 281 78.46 1.04 -25.24
C VAL A 281 77.12 0.31 -25.20
N THR A 282 76.60 0.03 -23.99
CA THR A 282 75.28 -0.60 -23.80
C THR A 282 74.34 0.38 -23.11
N LEU A 283 73.16 0.61 -23.70
CA LEU A 283 72.14 1.50 -23.14
C LEU A 283 71.12 0.67 -22.33
N LEU A 284 70.96 1.01 -21.05
CA LEU A 284 69.87 0.52 -20.22
C LEU A 284 68.77 1.58 -20.16
N THR A 285 67.59 1.23 -20.69
CA THR A 285 66.41 2.10 -20.67
C THR A 285 65.41 1.65 -19.60
N GLU A 286 64.64 2.61 -19.09
CA GLU A 286 63.58 2.34 -18.15
C GLU A 286 62.37 1.68 -18.84
N VAL A 287 61.80 0.65 -18.21
CA VAL A 287 60.60 -0.03 -18.71
C VAL A 287 59.38 0.88 -18.54
N GLY A 288 58.51 0.92 -19.55
CA GLY A 288 57.28 1.73 -19.55
C GLY A 288 56.34 1.45 -18.37
N LEU A 289 55.56 2.47 -17.99
CA LEU A 289 54.71 2.49 -16.79
C LEU A 289 53.75 1.30 -16.69
N HIS A 290 53.05 0.95 -17.78
CA HIS A 290 52.06 -0.13 -17.76
C HIS A 290 52.67 -1.48 -17.37
N LYS A 291 53.80 -1.86 -18.00
CA LYS A 291 54.52 -3.09 -17.70
C LYS A 291 55.13 -3.06 -16.30
N LYS A 292 55.57 -1.89 -15.81
CA LYS A 292 56.02 -1.72 -14.42
C LYS A 292 54.89 -2.04 -13.43
N LEU A 293 53.69 -1.52 -13.66
CA LEU A 293 52.53 -1.77 -12.81
C LEU A 293 52.07 -3.23 -12.85
N GLU A 294 52.09 -3.89 -14.01
CA GLU A 294 51.79 -5.32 -14.12
C GLU A 294 52.77 -6.19 -13.31
N VAL A 295 54.07 -5.87 -13.37
CA VAL A 295 55.08 -6.57 -12.57
C VAL A 295 54.88 -6.32 -11.07
N LEU A 296 54.52 -5.11 -10.67
CA LEU A 296 54.24 -4.79 -9.26
C LEU A 296 52.99 -5.52 -8.76
N MET A 297 51.91 -5.52 -9.55
CA MET A 297 50.66 -6.22 -9.21
C MET A 297 50.85 -7.73 -9.16
N SER A 298 51.58 -8.33 -10.10
CA SER A 298 51.84 -9.78 -10.10
C SER A 298 52.72 -10.24 -8.93
N ARG A 299 53.49 -9.32 -8.33
CA ARG A 299 54.32 -9.56 -7.15
C ARG A 299 53.67 -9.10 -5.83
N GLU A 300 52.36 -8.82 -5.85
CA GLU A 300 51.58 -8.38 -4.68
C GLU A 300 51.96 -7.00 -4.09
N PHE A 301 52.77 -6.20 -4.78
CA PHE A 301 53.17 -4.85 -4.33
C PHE A 301 52.17 -3.77 -4.76
N TYR A 302 50.91 -3.90 -4.32
CA TYR A 302 49.82 -3.00 -4.71
C TYR A 302 49.96 -1.58 -4.13
N ASP A 303 50.43 -1.44 -2.89
CA ASP A 303 50.64 -0.12 -2.26
C ASP A 303 51.70 0.71 -3.00
N VAL A 304 52.73 0.03 -3.50
CA VAL A 304 53.76 0.62 -4.34
C VAL A 304 53.18 1.02 -5.69
N ALA A 305 52.38 0.13 -6.31
CA ALA A 305 51.74 0.44 -7.57
C ALA A 305 50.84 1.68 -7.49
N LYS A 306 50.14 1.89 -6.36
CA LYS A 306 49.37 3.12 -6.09
C LYS A 306 50.27 4.35 -6.03
N ARG A 307 51.35 4.31 -5.24
CA ARG A 307 52.32 5.42 -5.11
C ARG A 307 52.97 5.80 -6.45
N VAL A 308 53.32 4.81 -7.27
CA VAL A 308 53.91 5.03 -8.60
C VAL A 308 52.93 5.76 -9.55
N VAL A 309 51.64 5.44 -9.50
CA VAL A 309 50.62 6.14 -10.31
C VAL A 309 50.34 7.55 -9.77
N GLU A 310 50.29 7.73 -8.45
CA GLU A 310 50.11 9.04 -7.81
C GLU A 310 51.28 10.00 -8.10
N GLY A 311 52.52 9.49 -8.16
CA GLY A 311 53.71 10.28 -8.51
C GLY A 311 53.82 10.67 -9.99
N THR A 312 52.94 10.20 -10.86
CA THR A 312 52.98 10.52 -12.29
C THR A 312 52.23 11.84 -12.55
N PRO A 313 52.83 12.85 -13.24
CA PRO A 313 52.23 14.18 -13.42
C PRO A 313 50.91 14.18 -14.22
N SER A 314 50.65 13.13 -15.01
CA SER A 314 49.35 12.86 -15.62
C SER A 314 48.74 11.58 -15.02
N MET A 315 48.08 11.70 -13.86
CA MET A 315 47.45 10.56 -13.21
C MET A 315 46.27 10.05 -14.06
N ASP A 316 46.41 8.85 -14.62
CA ASP A 316 45.29 8.15 -15.23
C ASP A 316 44.38 7.59 -14.12
N VAL A 317 43.28 8.31 -13.87
CA VAL A 317 42.27 7.96 -12.88
C VAL A 317 41.72 6.55 -13.13
N THR A 318 41.57 6.14 -14.39
CA THR A 318 41.01 4.81 -14.71
C THR A 318 41.97 3.69 -14.32
N LEU A 319 43.26 3.87 -14.58
CA LEU A 319 44.31 2.93 -14.19
C LEU A 319 44.43 2.84 -12.67
N TYR A 320 44.38 3.98 -11.98
CA TYR A 320 44.42 4.05 -10.53
C TYR A 320 43.24 3.32 -9.87
N MET A 321 42.01 3.53 -10.37
CA MET A 321 40.82 2.84 -9.87
C MET A 321 40.86 1.33 -10.15
N ASN A 322 41.41 0.91 -11.29
CA ASN A 322 41.62 -0.51 -11.60
C ASN A 322 42.63 -1.18 -10.66
N ILE A 323 43.70 -0.47 -10.26
CA ILE A 323 44.66 -0.97 -9.28
C ILE A 323 43.97 -1.14 -7.92
N ARG A 324 43.20 -0.15 -7.47
CA ARG A 324 42.42 -0.25 -6.21
C ARG A 324 41.44 -1.40 -6.22
N LYS A 325 40.73 -1.63 -7.33
CA LYS A 325 39.85 -2.80 -7.49
C LYS A 325 40.62 -4.11 -7.32
N ARG A 326 41.73 -4.28 -8.05
CA ARG A 326 42.56 -5.50 -7.96
C ARG A 326 43.15 -5.70 -6.57
N TYR A 327 43.52 -4.61 -5.90
CA TYR A 327 44.02 -4.65 -4.54
C TYR A 327 42.93 -5.08 -3.54
N GLY A 328 41.72 -4.52 -3.66
CA GLY A 328 40.57 -4.96 -2.89
C GLY A 328 40.24 -6.44 -3.10
N ASP A 329 40.28 -6.92 -4.36
CA ASP A 329 40.04 -8.33 -4.69
C ASP A 329 41.07 -9.27 -4.06
N PHE A 330 42.33 -8.85 -4.02
CA PHE A 330 43.42 -9.58 -3.38
C PHE A 330 43.31 -9.59 -1.85
N LEU A 331 42.99 -8.45 -1.23
CA LEU A 331 42.78 -8.38 0.22
C LEU A 331 41.56 -9.22 0.65
N TYR A 332 40.52 -9.24 -0.18
CA TYR A 332 39.35 -10.08 0.01
C TYR A 332 39.72 -11.57 -0.02
N SER A 333 40.54 -12.02 -0.98
CA SER A 333 40.97 -13.42 -1.05
C SER A 333 41.90 -13.84 0.11
N LYS A 334 42.62 -12.88 0.71
CA LYS A 334 43.40 -13.09 1.94
C LYS A 334 42.57 -13.09 3.23
N GLY A 335 41.26 -12.82 3.16
CA GLY A 335 40.37 -12.76 4.33
C GLY A 335 40.45 -11.45 5.12
N SER A 336 41.14 -10.43 4.61
CA SER A 336 41.20 -9.11 5.23
C SER A 336 40.06 -8.23 4.71
N PHE A 337 38.85 -8.52 5.19
CA PHE A 337 37.61 -7.90 4.69
C PHE A 337 37.54 -6.39 4.93
N GLU A 338 38.03 -5.89 6.08
CA GLU A 338 37.99 -4.46 6.41
C GLU A 338 38.95 -3.63 5.55
N ALA A 339 40.18 -4.12 5.36
CA ALA A 339 41.16 -3.47 4.50
C ALA A 339 40.70 -3.48 3.04
N ALA A 340 40.15 -4.62 2.57
CA ALA A 340 39.54 -4.73 1.25
C ALA A 340 38.40 -3.73 1.06
N MET A 341 37.55 -3.57 2.08
CA MET A 341 36.42 -2.63 2.02
C MET A 341 36.87 -1.17 1.88
N THR A 342 37.93 -0.78 2.58
CA THR A 342 38.51 0.57 2.48
C THR A 342 38.96 0.88 1.05
N GLU A 343 39.54 -0.11 0.35
CA GLU A 343 39.89 0.04 -1.07
C GLU A 343 38.66 0.09 -1.98
N TYR A 344 37.64 -0.74 -1.74
CA TYR A 344 36.39 -0.69 -2.51
C TYR A 344 35.63 0.64 -2.35
N ILE A 345 35.59 1.22 -1.14
CA ILE A 345 35.02 2.56 -0.89
C ILE A 345 35.76 3.63 -1.69
N GLY A 346 37.07 3.48 -1.87
CA GLY A 346 37.89 4.34 -2.73
C GLY A 346 37.53 4.26 -4.22
N THR A 347 36.86 3.19 -4.67
CA THR A 347 36.44 2.98 -6.06
C THR A 347 35.00 3.41 -6.37
N ILE A 348 34.29 3.99 -5.39
CA ILE A 348 32.91 4.47 -5.58
C ILE A 348 32.87 5.53 -6.70
N GLY A 349 31.94 5.36 -7.64
CA GLY A 349 31.79 6.20 -8.84
C GLY A 349 32.50 5.66 -10.08
N PHE A 350 33.37 4.66 -9.94
CA PHE A 350 33.98 3.92 -11.05
C PHE A 350 33.53 2.46 -11.09
N LEU A 351 33.55 1.78 -9.95
CA LEU A 351 33.12 0.39 -9.83
C LEU A 351 31.61 0.31 -9.59
N GLU A 352 30.93 -0.62 -10.25
CA GLU A 352 29.50 -0.86 -10.04
C GLU A 352 29.23 -1.40 -8.62
N PRO A 353 28.32 -0.77 -7.83
CA PRO A 353 28.02 -1.20 -6.46
C PRO A 353 27.61 -2.68 -6.34
N SER A 354 26.91 -3.20 -7.35
CA SER A 354 26.48 -4.60 -7.46
C SER A 354 27.64 -5.59 -7.28
N TYR A 355 28.84 -5.23 -7.75
CA TYR A 355 30.04 -6.06 -7.65
C TYR A 355 30.46 -6.28 -6.19
N VAL A 356 30.49 -5.21 -5.40
CA VAL A 356 30.91 -5.25 -4.00
C VAL A 356 29.79 -5.87 -3.16
N ILE A 357 28.53 -5.49 -3.39
CA ILE A 357 27.38 -6.02 -2.65
C ILE A 357 27.30 -7.54 -2.76
N ARG A 358 27.50 -8.12 -3.96
CA ARG A 358 27.47 -9.57 -4.17
C ARG A 358 28.54 -10.31 -3.38
N LYS A 359 29.71 -9.71 -3.16
CA LYS A 359 30.81 -10.30 -2.38
C LYS A 359 30.50 -10.31 -0.88
N TYR A 360 29.87 -9.26 -0.36
CA TYR A 360 29.69 -9.07 1.09
C TYR A 360 28.28 -9.41 1.60
N LEU A 361 27.48 -10.16 0.83
CA LEU A 361 26.10 -10.49 1.19
C LEU A 361 26.00 -11.56 2.32
N GLU A 362 27.10 -12.26 2.61
CA GLU A 362 27.18 -13.25 3.68
C GLU A 362 27.04 -12.60 5.07
N THR A 363 26.39 -13.29 6.01
CA THR A 363 26.01 -12.75 7.33
C THR A 363 27.18 -12.27 8.18
N VAL A 364 28.36 -12.87 8.03
CA VAL A 364 29.59 -12.50 8.76
C VAL A 364 30.10 -11.11 8.35
N ASN A 365 29.79 -10.68 7.13
CA ASN A 365 30.36 -9.51 6.50
C ASN A 365 29.40 -8.30 6.45
N LEU A 366 28.23 -8.42 7.10
CA LEU A 366 27.22 -7.36 7.12
C LEU A 366 27.75 -6.01 7.64
N PRO A 367 28.59 -5.92 8.69
CA PRO A 367 29.10 -4.62 9.16
C PRO A 367 29.92 -3.89 8.09
N GLN A 368 30.68 -4.62 7.28
CA GLN A 368 31.45 -4.06 6.18
C GLN A 368 30.54 -3.64 5.02
N LEU A 369 29.49 -4.43 4.74
CA LEU A 369 28.48 -4.07 3.74
C LEU A 369 27.72 -2.79 4.15
N ALA A 370 27.36 -2.64 5.43
CA ALA A 370 26.73 -1.43 5.94
C ALA A 370 27.62 -0.20 5.72
N ARG A 371 28.91 -0.29 6.09
CA ARG A 371 29.89 0.78 5.86
C ARG A 371 30.01 1.17 4.38
N TYR A 372 30.02 0.19 3.47
CA TYR A 372 30.03 0.47 2.03
C TYR A 372 28.79 1.24 1.57
N LEU A 373 27.61 0.80 2.01
CA LEU A 373 26.33 1.40 1.64
C LEU A 373 26.15 2.80 2.27
N GLU A 374 26.64 3.03 3.49
CA GLU A 374 26.70 4.34 4.14
C GLU A 374 27.55 5.32 3.31
N GLU A 375 28.76 4.92 2.90
CA GLU A 375 29.65 5.74 2.08
C GLU A 375 29.10 5.97 0.66
N LEU A 376 28.43 4.97 0.08
CA LEU A 376 27.70 5.11 -1.17
C LEU A 376 26.58 6.16 -1.05
N HIS A 377 25.94 6.24 0.12
CA HIS A 377 24.94 7.23 0.46
C HIS A 377 25.50 8.63 0.70
N CYS A 378 26.65 8.76 1.37
CA CYS A 378 27.29 10.05 1.62
C CYS A 378 27.81 10.72 0.34
N LYS A 379 28.28 9.94 -0.66
CA LYS A 379 28.86 10.48 -1.91
C LYS A 379 27.81 10.86 -2.98
N ARG A 380 26.53 10.93 -2.61
CA ARG A 380 25.37 11.06 -3.52
C ARG A 380 25.26 12.40 -4.25
N ASP A 381 25.96 13.43 -3.80
CA ASP A 381 25.75 14.82 -4.22
C ASP A 381 26.18 15.18 -5.66
N THR A 382 26.83 14.30 -6.41
CA THR A 382 27.40 14.70 -7.72
C THR A 382 27.03 13.86 -8.94
N LYS A 383 26.44 12.67 -8.78
CA LYS A 383 25.85 11.82 -9.83
C LYS A 383 25.12 10.66 -9.11
N SER A 384 23.85 10.41 -9.42
CA SER A 384 23.01 9.46 -8.68
C SER A 384 23.46 8.00 -8.83
N PHE A 385 24.39 7.55 -7.96
CA PHE A 385 24.84 6.15 -7.88
C PHE A 385 24.05 5.30 -6.86
N SER A 386 23.27 5.94 -5.97
CA SER A 386 22.46 5.23 -4.98
C SER A 386 20.99 5.14 -5.37
N THR A 387 20.50 3.92 -5.58
CA THR A 387 19.09 3.61 -5.84
C THR A 387 18.30 3.44 -4.55
N VAL A 388 16.96 3.48 -4.64
CA VAL A 388 16.03 3.13 -3.55
C VAL A 388 16.22 1.67 -3.09
N ASN A 389 16.77 0.81 -3.95
CA ASN A 389 17.08 -0.56 -3.57
C ASN A 389 18.30 -0.63 -2.65
N HIS A 390 19.28 0.28 -2.83
CA HIS A 390 20.45 0.36 -1.95
C HIS A 390 20.10 0.93 -0.58
N THR A 391 19.17 1.90 -0.47
CA THR A 391 18.65 2.34 0.83
C THR A 391 17.93 1.22 1.55
N THR A 392 17.08 0.49 0.85
CA THR A 392 16.30 -0.63 1.40
C THR A 392 17.23 -1.75 1.88
N LEU A 393 18.30 -2.05 1.12
CA LEU A 393 19.31 -3.03 1.52
C LEU A 393 20.10 -2.58 2.75
N LEU A 394 20.45 -1.29 2.86
CA LEU A 394 21.12 -0.74 4.04
C LEU A 394 20.24 -0.87 5.29
N LEU A 395 18.96 -0.50 5.18
CA LEU A 395 17.99 -0.63 6.27
C LEU A 395 17.83 -2.10 6.71
N ASN A 396 17.70 -3.02 5.76
CA ASN A 396 17.65 -4.46 6.05
C ASN A 396 18.96 -4.94 6.73
N THR A 397 20.09 -4.39 6.32
CA THR A 397 21.39 -4.70 6.93
C THR A 397 21.46 -4.24 8.38
N TYR A 398 20.97 -3.03 8.72
CA TYR A 398 20.88 -2.57 10.12
C TYR A 398 19.95 -3.43 10.96
N ILE A 399 18.79 -3.80 10.41
CA ILE A 399 17.80 -4.65 11.07
C ILE A 399 18.41 -6.03 11.40
N LYS A 400 19.13 -6.64 10.44
CA LYS A 400 19.82 -7.91 10.65
C LYS A 400 21.00 -7.83 11.64
N GLN A 401 21.62 -6.66 11.78
CA GLN A 401 22.67 -6.42 12.77
C GLN A 401 22.14 -6.09 14.16
N ASN A 402 20.82 -5.90 14.29
CA ASN A 402 20.17 -5.42 15.51
C ASN A 402 20.69 -4.04 15.99
N ASP A 403 21.11 -3.17 15.06
CA ASP A 403 21.63 -1.83 15.35
C ASP A 403 20.50 -0.78 15.27
N GLU A 404 19.72 -0.68 16.35
CA GLU A 404 18.56 0.21 16.42
C GLU A 404 18.94 1.69 16.34
N ALA A 405 20.05 2.09 16.97
CA ALA A 405 20.48 3.48 17.02
C ALA A 405 20.81 4.01 15.63
N LYS A 406 21.53 3.23 14.82
CA LYS A 406 21.82 3.64 13.42
C LYS A 406 20.58 3.64 12.55
N LEU A 407 19.69 2.65 12.74
CA LEU A 407 18.43 2.59 12.01
C LEU A 407 17.59 3.84 12.26
N GLN A 408 17.37 4.20 13.52
CA GLN A 408 16.61 5.39 13.91
C GLN A 408 17.28 6.66 13.37
N ASN A 409 18.58 6.84 13.62
CA ASN A 409 19.32 8.01 13.14
C ASN A 409 19.28 8.17 11.62
N PHE A 410 19.24 7.06 10.87
CA PHE A 410 19.17 7.09 9.41
C PHE A 410 17.77 7.41 8.89
N ILE A 411 16.74 6.80 9.48
CA ILE A 411 15.34 7.03 9.08
C ILE A 411 14.90 8.47 9.38
N HIS A 412 15.42 9.09 10.45
CA HIS A 412 15.09 10.48 10.82
C HIS A 412 15.70 11.54 9.90
N ARG A 413 16.63 11.19 9.01
CA ARG A 413 17.22 12.17 8.09
C ARG A 413 16.22 12.59 7.00
N ASN A 414 16.38 13.81 6.48
CA ASN A 414 15.49 14.39 5.46
C ASN A 414 15.99 14.18 4.02
N ASP A 415 17.24 13.81 3.84
CA ASP A 415 17.93 13.60 2.56
C ASP A 415 17.74 12.18 1.98
N VAL A 416 17.20 11.25 2.79
CA VAL A 416 17.03 9.85 2.40
C VAL A 416 15.68 9.66 1.68
N ARG A 417 15.72 8.97 0.55
CA ARG A 417 14.52 8.53 -0.19
C ARG A 417 14.48 7.01 -0.19
N PHE A 418 13.40 6.45 0.34
CA PHE A 418 13.11 5.01 0.31
C PHE A 418 11.63 4.81 0.03
N ASP A 419 11.25 3.57 -0.27
CA ASP A 419 9.86 3.16 -0.40
C ASP A 419 9.28 2.86 1.00
N PRO A 420 8.31 3.67 1.50
CA PRO A 420 7.79 3.53 2.85
C PRO A 420 7.18 2.16 3.14
N HIS A 421 6.44 1.57 2.20
CA HIS A 421 5.78 0.27 2.42
C HIS A 421 6.79 -0.86 2.63
N ASN A 422 7.84 -0.88 1.80
CA ASN A 422 8.91 -1.87 1.92
C ASN A 422 9.68 -1.71 3.23
N VAL A 423 10.00 -0.47 3.62
CA VAL A 423 10.71 -0.22 4.89
C VAL A 423 9.87 -0.64 6.08
N ILE A 424 8.58 -0.29 6.11
CA ILE A 424 7.65 -0.72 7.15
C ILE A 424 7.60 -2.26 7.23
N ALA A 425 7.49 -2.96 6.10
CA ALA A 425 7.46 -4.41 6.08
C ALA A 425 8.74 -5.04 6.66
N ILE A 426 9.92 -4.51 6.32
CA ILE A 426 11.21 -5.03 6.81
C ILE A 426 11.35 -4.73 8.31
N CYS A 427 10.99 -3.52 8.76
CA CYS A 427 11.02 -3.16 10.19
C CYS A 427 10.10 -4.08 11.02
N ARG A 428 8.89 -4.37 10.53
CA ARG A 428 7.95 -5.32 11.18
C ARG A 428 8.51 -6.74 11.26
N GLN A 429 9.12 -7.25 10.18
CA GLN A 429 9.78 -8.57 10.17
C GLN A 429 10.95 -8.64 11.16
N GLY A 430 11.64 -7.52 11.36
CA GLY A 430 12.75 -7.40 12.29
C GLY A 430 12.36 -7.14 13.75
N GLY A 431 11.08 -6.93 14.07
CA GLY A 431 10.62 -6.57 15.41
C GLY A 431 10.85 -5.10 15.80
N PHE A 432 11.26 -4.24 14.87
CA PHE A 432 11.50 -2.80 15.11
C PHE A 432 10.22 -1.98 14.90
N TYR A 433 9.25 -2.15 15.78
CA TYR A 433 7.93 -1.53 15.64
C TYR A 433 7.96 0.00 15.77
N ASP A 434 8.79 0.56 16.65
CA ASP A 434 8.89 2.01 16.82
C ASP A 434 9.42 2.72 15.57
N ALA A 435 10.43 2.13 14.91
CA ALA A 435 10.93 2.61 13.63
C ALA A 435 9.86 2.50 12.53
N ALA A 436 9.09 1.40 12.52
CA ALA A 436 7.99 1.22 11.57
C ALA A 436 6.86 2.25 11.77
N LEU A 437 6.49 2.54 13.02
CA LEU A 437 5.50 3.56 13.36
C LEU A 437 5.95 4.96 12.94
N TYR A 438 7.22 5.31 13.18
CA TYR A 438 7.77 6.60 12.74
C TYR A 438 7.69 6.77 11.22
N VAL A 439 8.07 5.73 10.46
CA VAL A 439 7.97 5.76 8.99
C VAL A 439 6.51 5.85 8.54
N ALA A 440 5.62 5.09 9.16
CA ALA A 440 4.20 5.09 8.82
C ALA A 440 3.56 6.47 9.05
N ASP A 441 3.85 7.11 10.17
CA ASP A 441 3.36 8.45 10.50
C ASP A 441 3.93 9.52 9.55
N ARG A 442 5.27 9.55 9.37
CA ARG A 442 5.95 10.55 8.55
C ARG A 442 5.55 10.53 7.07
N TYR A 443 5.29 9.35 6.52
CA TYR A 443 4.92 9.18 5.11
C TYR A 443 3.41 8.95 4.90
N ALA A 444 2.59 9.26 5.91
CA ALA A 444 1.13 9.16 5.89
C ALA A 444 0.61 7.76 5.46
N GLN A 445 1.31 6.69 5.85
CA GLN A 445 0.88 5.30 5.67
C GLN A 445 -0.02 4.88 6.83
N THR A 446 -1.20 5.50 6.91
CA THR A 446 -2.15 5.39 8.04
C THR A 446 -2.66 3.97 8.27
N HIS A 447 -2.95 3.22 7.20
CA HIS A 447 -3.36 1.83 7.29
C HIS A 447 -2.28 0.93 7.92
N ASP A 448 -1.02 1.11 7.51
CA ASP A 448 0.09 0.36 8.08
C ASP A 448 0.33 0.71 9.55
N TYR A 449 0.17 1.99 9.93
CA TYR A 449 0.26 2.45 11.32
C TYR A 449 -0.76 1.72 12.22
N VAL A 450 -2.04 1.73 11.83
CA VAL A 450 -3.11 1.06 12.57
C VAL A 450 -2.87 -0.45 12.63
N ARG A 451 -2.43 -1.05 11.53
CA ARG A 451 -2.11 -2.48 11.48
C ARG A 451 -1.00 -2.87 12.46
N ILE A 452 0.06 -2.06 12.58
CA ILE A 452 1.14 -2.30 13.54
C ILE A 452 0.62 -2.19 14.97
N LYS A 453 -0.14 -1.15 15.29
CA LYS A 453 -0.70 -0.94 16.63
C LYS A 453 -1.63 -2.07 17.06
N VAL A 454 -2.47 -2.58 16.15
CA VAL A 454 -3.46 -3.63 16.45
C VAL A 454 -2.81 -5.02 16.50
N ARG A 455 -2.09 -5.43 15.43
CA ARG A 455 -1.62 -6.81 15.27
C ARG A 455 -0.28 -7.11 15.93
N ASP A 456 0.63 -6.14 15.92
CA ASP A 456 2.00 -6.36 16.37
C ASP A 456 2.23 -5.87 17.81
N LEU A 457 1.65 -4.72 18.17
CA LEU A 457 1.80 -4.12 19.51
C LEU A 457 0.65 -4.44 20.47
N HIS A 458 -0.45 -5.00 19.98
CA HIS A 458 -1.66 -5.29 20.78
C HIS A 458 -2.20 -4.06 21.56
N GLN A 459 -2.14 -2.88 20.94
CA GLN A 459 -2.62 -1.60 21.47
C GLN A 459 -3.82 -1.06 20.66
N PRO A 460 -4.99 -1.75 20.68
CA PRO A 460 -6.15 -1.37 19.88
C PRO A 460 -6.75 -0.02 20.30
N GLN A 461 -6.68 0.34 21.59
CA GLN A 461 -7.23 1.61 22.08
C GLN A 461 -6.49 2.82 21.52
N GLU A 462 -5.15 2.78 21.48
CA GLU A 462 -4.35 3.84 20.87
C GLU A 462 -4.61 3.92 19.36
N ALA A 463 -4.77 2.78 18.68
CA ALA A 463 -5.13 2.75 17.27
C ALA A 463 -6.48 3.44 16.98
N LEU A 464 -7.49 3.21 17.84
CA LEU A 464 -8.79 3.90 17.74
C LEU A 464 -8.68 5.41 17.99
N THR A 465 -7.87 5.84 18.97
CA THR A 465 -7.62 7.27 19.18
C THR A 465 -6.91 7.92 18.00
N PHE A 466 -5.98 7.20 17.35
CA PHE A 466 -5.32 7.66 16.13
C PHE A 466 -6.31 7.77 14.96
N LEU A 467 -7.20 6.78 14.79
CA LEU A 467 -8.23 6.81 13.75
C LEU A 467 -9.14 8.05 13.86
N GLN A 468 -9.47 8.52 15.07
CA GLN A 468 -10.24 9.75 15.29
C GLN A 468 -9.51 11.02 14.80
N THR A 469 -8.18 11.00 14.71
CA THR A 469 -7.39 12.14 14.21
C THR A 469 -7.31 12.18 12.69
N LEU A 470 -7.67 11.10 11.99
CA LEU A 470 -7.61 10.99 10.54
C LEU A 470 -8.80 11.68 9.85
N CYS A 471 -8.65 12.02 8.58
CA CYS A 471 -9.79 12.46 7.79
C CYS A 471 -10.78 11.31 7.57
N ALA A 472 -12.06 11.65 7.38
CA ALA A 472 -13.12 10.67 7.21
C ALA A 472 -12.85 9.64 6.08
N ASP A 473 -12.16 10.02 4.99
CA ASP A 473 -11.84 9.08 3.91
C ASP A 473 -10.83 8.00 4.33
N ASP A 474 -9.79 8.39 5.07
CA ASP A 474 -8.76 7.46 5.56
C ASP A 474 -9.33 6.57 6.68
N ALA A 475 -10.13 7.14 7.58
CA ALA A 475 -10.82 6.40 8.63
C ALA A 475 -11.82 5.39 8.05
N GLU A 476 -12.60 5.77 7.03
CA GLU A 476 -13.51 4.87 6.32
C GLU A 476 -12.76 3.70 5.69
N TYR A 477 -11.67 3.99 4.97
CA TYR A 477 -10.88 2.96 4.29
C TYR A 477 -10.34 1.93 5.28
N ILE A 478 -9.77 2.38 6.41
CA ILE A 478 -9.18 1.50 7.43
C ILE A 478 -10.27 0.72 8.16
N LEU A 479 -11.38 1.34 8.54
CA LEU A 479 -12.49 0.65 9.21
C LEU A 479 -13.15 -0.39 8.30
N ARG A 480 -13.20 -0.17 6.98
CA ARG A 480 -13.69 -1.18 6.04
C ARG A 480 -12.75 -2.38 5.93
N SER A 481 -11.44 -2.20 6.04
CA SER A 481 -10.48 -3.31 5.92
C SER A 481 -10.21 -4.03 7.25
N MET A 482 -10.17 -3.30 8.36
CA MET A 482 -9.76 -3.79 9.68
C MET A 482 -10.87 -3.69 10.75
N GLY A 483 -12.06 -3.21 10.40
CA GLY A 483 -13.14 -3.00 11.35
C GLY A 483 -13.63 -4.28 12.02
N ASN A 484 -13.70 -5.42 11.32
CA ASN A 484 -14.14 -6.68 11.93
C ASN A 484 -13.18 -7.13 13.04
N GLU A 485 -11.88 -7.05 12.78
CA GLU A 485 -10.84 -7.36 13.78
C GLU A 485 -10.92 -6.40 14.97
N LEU A 486 -11.09 -5.09 14.72
CA LEU A 486 -11.23 -4.09 15.77
C LEU A 486 -12.49 -4.25 16.60
N VAL A 487 -13.65 -4.55 15.99
CA VAL A 487 -14.90 -4.83 16.70
C VAL A 487 -14.77 -6.11 17.52
N ASN A 488 -14.03 -7.10 17.03
CA ASN A 488 -13.81 -8.34 17.77
C ASN A 488 -12.86 -8.19 18.97
N ILE A 489 -12.03 -7.14 19.01
CA ILE A 489 -11.11 -6.86 20.12
C ILE A 489 -11.68 -5.79 21.06
N GLU A 490 -12.14 -4.64 20.55
CA GLU A 490 -12.71 -3.52 21.30
C GLU A 490 -14.11 -3.17 20.74
N PRO A 491 -15.15 -3.94 21.09
CA PRO A 491 -16.47 -3.86 20.47
C PRO A 491 -17.13 -2.49 20.64
N LYS A 492 -17.26 -2.00 21.88
CA LYS A 492 -17.99 -0.75 22.19
C LYS A 492 -17.35 0.48 21.54
N LYS A 493 -16.04 0.67 21.74
CA LYS A 493 -15.30 1.82 21.22
C LYS A 493 -15.25 1.84 19.69
N THR A 494 -15.00 0.68 19.06
CA THR A 494 -14.99 0.59 17.59
C THR A 494 -16.37 0.86 17.01
N THR A 495 -17.42 0.34 17.63
CA THR A 495 -18.80 0.59 17.20
C THR A 495 -19.16 2.07 17.31
N GLN A 496 -18.81 2.72 18.43
CA GLN A 496 -19.00 4.17 18.59
C GLN A 496 -18.29 4.97 17.50
N LEU A 497 -17.05 4.60 17.17
CA LEU A 497 -16.29 5.27 16.10
C LEU A 497 -16.97 5.12 14.72
N ILE A 498 -17.50 3.94 14.41
CA ILE A 498 -18.24 3.70 13.16
C ILE A 498 -19.56 4.50 13.16
N ILE A 499 -20.26 4.58 14.30
CA ILE A 499 -21.45 5.44 14.47
C ILE A 499 -21.10 6.89 14.19
N ASP A 500 -20.03 7.41 14.80
CA ASP A 500 -19.57 8.79 14.61
C ASP A 500 -19.29 9.07 13.13
N LEU A 501 -18.63 8.15 12.42
CA LEU A 501 -18.33 8.30 10.99
C LEU A 501 -19.59 8.34 10.10
N CYS A 502 -20.65 7.60 10.46
CA CYS A 502 -21.91 7.58 9.72
C CYS A 502 -22.85 8.73 10.06
N VAL A 503 -22.87 9.18 11.32
CA VAL A 503 -23.85 10.12 11.85
C VAL A 503 -23.28 11.55 11.93
N HIS A 504 -22.17 11.72 12.66
CA HIS A 504 -21.53 13.01 12.90
C HIS A 504 -20.04 12.84 13.19
N TRP A 505 -19.21 12.92 12.15
CA TRP A 505 -17.77 12.74 12.30
C TRP A 505 -17.15 13.91 13.07
N SER A 506 -16.48 13.60 14.18
CA SER A 506 -15.81 14.60 15.03
C SER A 506 -14.39 14.95 14.57
N GLY A 507 -13.80 14.15 13.68
CA GLY A 507 -12.45 14.34 13.17
C GLY A 507 -12.37 15.30 11.96
N PRO A 508 -11.20 15.41 11.33
CA PRO A 508 -11.04 16.18 10.10
C PRO A 508 -11.99 15.75 8.98
N ARG A 509 -12.52 16.74 8.24
CA ARG A 509 -13.47 16.55 7.14
C ARG A 509 -12.88 15.75 5.98
N ARG A 510 -13.74 15.20 5.10
CA ARG A 510 -13.30 14.53 3.87
C ARG A 510 -12.45 15.47 3.01
N ARG A 511 -11.54 14.89 2.24
CA ARG A 511 -10.80 15.65 1.23
C ARG A 511 -11.79 16.03 0.12
N LEU A 512 -11.77 17.29 -0.31
CA LEU A 512 -12.67 17.79 -1.35
C LEU A 512 -12.47 16.97 -2.64
N THR A 513 -13.44 16.11 -2.95
CA THR A 513 -13.59 15.44 -4.24
C THR A 513 -14.72 16.10 -5.01
N ASN A 514 -14.61 16.19 -6.34
CA ASN A 514 -15.59 16.85 -7.23
C ASN A 514 -16.96 16.12 -7.32
N ASP A 515 -17.26 15.21 -6.40
CA ASP A 515 -18.43 14.34 -6.44
C ASP A 515 -19.53 14.91 -5.53
N GLU A 516 -20.54 15.55 -6.13
CA GLU A 516 -21.63 16.22 -5.41
C GLU A 516 -22.65 15.25 -4.77
N SER A 517 -22.45 13.94 -4.90
CA SER A 517 -23.44 12.91 -4.55
C SER A 517 -23.46 12.47 -3.07
N LEU A 518 -22.36 12.66 -2.33
CA LEU A 518 -22.25 12.30 -0.91
C LEU A 518 -22.27 13.56 -0.02
N PRO A 519 -22.97 13.55 1.14
CA PRO A 519 -22.80 14.60 2.13
C PRO A 519 -21.32 14.70 2.51
N PRO A 520 -20.73 15.91 2.55
CA PRO A 520 -19.28 16.09 2.60
C PRO A 520 -18.59 15.50 3.84
N ASP A 521 -19.33 15.06 4.87
CA ASP A 521 -18.79 14.64 6.17
C ASP A 521 -19.38 13.31 6.70
N ARG A 522 -20.03 12.48 5.88
CA ARG A 522 -20.66 11.22 6.34
C ARG A 522 -20.30 10.01 5.48
N SER A 523 -20.13 8.85 6.11
CA SER A 523 -19.98 7.56 5.40
C SER A 523 -21.28 6.77 5.37
N GLU A 524 -21.44 6.01 4.29
CA GLU A 524 -22.64 5.20 4.01
C GLU A 524 -22.73 4.00 4.98
N PRO A 525 -23.78 3.90 5.82
CA PRO A 525 -23.87 2.85 6.85
C PRO A 525 -23.87 1.42 6.32
N SER A 526 -24.43 1.21 5.12
CA SER A 526 -24.47 -0.11 4.47
C SER A 526 -23.08 -0.71 4.22
N MET A 527 -22.05 0.13 4.11
CA MET A 527 -20.67 -0.28 3.92
C MET A 527 -20.06 -0.95 5.15
N PHE A 528 -20.66 -0.79 6.34
CA PHE A 528 -20.10 -1.31 7.60
C PHE A 528 -20.90 -2.48 8.19
N ILE A 529 -22.10 -2.80 7.69
CA ILE A 529 -22.94 -3.86 8.29
C ILE A 529 -22.21 -5.22 8.34
N HIS A 530 -21.44 -5.54 7.28
CA HIS A 530 -20.67 -6.79 7.18
C HIS A 530 -19.52 -6.92 8.20
N ILE A 531 -19.15 -5.83 8.88
CA ILE A 531 -18.11 -5.84 9.91
C ILE A 531 -18.58 -6.56 11.17
N PHE A 532 -19.88 -6.47 11.48
CA PHE A 532 -20.46 -6.94 12.74
C PHE A 532 -20.97 -8.38 12.70
N VAL A 533 -20.59 -9.18 11.69
CA VAL A 533 -21.06 -10.58 11.49
C VAL A 533 -20.90 -11.42 12.76
N ASP A 534 -19.80 -11.24 13.48
CA ASP A 534 -19.49 -12.01 14.70
C ASP A 534 -19.94 -11.29 15.99
N SER A 535 -20.55 -10.11 15.91
CA SER A 535 -20.86 -9.24 17.06
C SER A 535 -22.25 -8.60 16.93
N PRO A 536 -23.34 -9.37 17.11
CA PRO A 536 -24.70 -8.88 16.86
C PRO A 536 -25.17 -7.85 17.89
N LEU A 537 -24.64 -7.85 19.12
CA LEU A 537 -24.93 -6.80 20.10
C LEU A 537 -24.37 -5.43 19.67
N SER A 538 -23.18 -5.41 19.08
CA SER A 538 -22.58 -4.21 18.48
C SER A 538 -23.37 -3.77 17.25
N LEU A 539 -23.84 -4.73 16.42
CA LEU A 539 -24.72 -4.44 15.29
C LEU A 539 -26.02 -3.78 15.74
N LEU A 540 -26.66 -4.29 16.79
CA LEU A 540 -27.89 -3.73 17.36
C LEU A 540 -27.70 -2.25 17.73
N ASN A 541 -26.62 -1.93 18.46
CA ASN A 541 -26.34 -0.56 18.89
C ASN A 541 -25.95 0.36 17.72
N PHE A 542 -25.18 -0.15 16.75
CA PHE A 542 -24.87 0.58 15.51
C PHE A 542 -26.13 0.94 14.73
N LEU A 543 -26.97 -0.05 14.41
CA LEU A 543 -28.20 0.16 13.65
C LEU A 543 -29.17 1.09 14.39
N ARG A 544 -29.29 0.94 15.71
CA ARG A 544 -30.12 1.81 16.54
C ARG A 544 -29.68 3.27 16.45
N ALA A 545 -28.38 3.55 16.56
CA ALA A 545 -27.86 4.91 16.47
C ALA A 545 -28.04 5.50 15.06
N VAL A 546 -27.77 4.71 14.02
CA VAL A 546 -27.95 5.14 12.62
C VAL A 546 -29.42 5.45 12.33
N VAL A 547 -30.36 4.61 12.78
CA VAL A 547 -31.80 4.85 12.60
C VAL A 547 -32.29 6.05 13.40
N ALA A 548 -31.88 6.19 14.67
CA ALA A 548 -32.27 7.31 15.51
C ALA A 548 -31.74 8.67 14.99
N SER A 549 -30.62 8.65 14.26
CA SER A 549 -30.04 9.87 13.67
C SER A 549 -30.81 10.43 12.47
N GLY A 550 -31.74 9.67 11.89
CA GLY A 550 -32.48 10.06 10.69
C GLY A 550 -31.65 10.03 9.39
N VAL A 551 -30.41 9.55 9.41
CA VAL A 551 -29.52 9.51 8.22
C VAL A 551 -30.09 8.66 7.08
N LEU A 552 -30.88 7.64 7.41
CA LEU A 552 -31.47 6.72 6.44
C LEU A 552 -32.74 7.26 5.75
N GLU A 553 -33.22 8.45 6.15
CA GLU A 553 -34.44 9.07 5.61
C GLU A 553 -34.13 9.83 4.29
N THR A 554 -33.93 9.10 3.19
CA THR A 554 -33.60 9.68 1.87
C THR A 554 -34.68 9.44 0.81
N ARG A 555 -34.72 10.33 -0.20
CA ARG A 555 -35.82 10.48 -1.19
C ARG A 555 -35.75 9.57 -2.43
N ASN A 556 -34.79 8.64 -2.51
CA ASN A 556 -34.58 7.80 -3.69
C ASN A 556 -35.13 6.37 -3.47
N GLU A 557 -35.80 5.80 -4.47
CA GLU A 557 -36.47 4.49 -4.36
C GLU A 557 -35.49 3.31 -4.20
N GLU A 558 -34.32 3.34 -4.85
CA GLU A 558 -33.33 2.26 -4.77
C GLU A 558 -32.64 2.20 -3.39
N THR A 559 -32.26 3.35 -2.83
CA THR A 559 -31.69 3.41 -1.47
C THR A 559 -32.74 3.08 -0.42
N SER A 560 -34.02 3.37 -0.67
CA SER A 560 -35.13 2.97 0.20
C SER A 560 -35.21 1.44 0.38
N ASN A 561 -34.95 0.65 -0.66
CA ASN A 561 -34.96 -0.83 -0.55
C ASN A 561 -33.76 -1.37 0.24
N LEU A 562 -32.57 -0.79 0.06
CA LEU A 562 -31.39 -1.17 0.85
C LEU A 562 -31.57 -0.79 2.32
N TYR A 563 -32.17 0.36 2.61
CA TYR A 563 -32.44 0.75 4.00
C TYR A 563 -33.58 -0.04 4.62
N ARG A 564 -34.59 -0.46 3.84
CA ARG A 564 -35.66 -1.37 4.30
C ARG A 564 -35.09 -2.66 4.91
N SER A 565 -34.08 -3.27 4.29
CA SER A 565 -33.45 -4.46 4.87
C SER A 565 -32.75 -4.13 6.19
N THR A 566 -32.07 -2.97 6.30
CA THR A 566 -31.49 -2.48 7.55
C THR A 566 -32.53 -2.30 8.66
N PHE A 567 -33.69 -1.71 8.36
CA PHE A 567 -34.81 -1.58 9.31
C PHE A 567 -35.36 -2.94 9.73
N ASN A 568 -35.52 -3.89 8.78
CA ASN A 568 -35.97 -5.25 9.07
C ASN A 568 -34.95 -5.99 9.98
N THR A 569 -33.65 -5.87 9.71
CA THR A 569 -32.59 -6.47 10.56
C THR A 569 -32.59 -5.88 11.96
N LEU A 570 -32.76 -4.56 12.11
CA LEU A 570 -32.88 -3.94 13.42
C LEU A 570 -34.11 -4.46 14.18
N TYR A 571 -35.24 -4.60 13.49
CA TYR A 571 -36.44 -5.18 14.07
C TYR A 571 -36.24 -6.64 14.52
N GLU A 572 -35.61 -7.46 13.68
CA GLU A 572 -35.24 -8.85 14.00
C GLU A 572 -34.37 -8.93 15.26
N LEU A 573 -33.38 -8.04 15.39
CA LEU A 573 -32.51 -7.99 16.57
C LEU A 573 -33.27 -7.58 17.84
N TYR A 574 -34.28 -6.71 17.76
CA TYR A 574 -35.10 -6.38 18.94
C TYR A 574 -35.94 -7.57 19.42
N ILE A 575 -36.53 -8.33 18.50
CA ILE A 575 -37.44 -9.44 18.85
C ILE A 575 -36.70 -10.76 19.13
N SER A 576 -35.41 -10.83 18.81
CA SER A 576 -34.56 -11.98 19.09
C SER A 576 -34.41 -12.25 20.59
N GLU A 577 -34.66 -13.50 20.99
CA GLU A 577 -34.66 -13.94 22.40
C GLU A 577 -33.31 -13.65 23.07
N LYS A 578 -32.22 -13.93 22.35
CA LYS A 578 -30.84 -13.64 22.79
C LYS A 578 -30.09 -12.93 21.67
N VAL A 579 -29.41 -11.84 22.03
CA VAL A 579 -28.48 -11.13 21.15
C VAL A 579 -27.10 -11.27 21.78
N PRO A 580 -26.31 -12.27 21.37
CA PRO A 580 -25.02 -12.52 22.02
C PRO A 580 -24.04 -11.37 21.77
N SER A 581 -23.15 -11.10 22.73
CA SER A 581 -22.06 -10.13 22.53
C SER A 581 -21.07 -10.56 21.44
N SER A 582 -20.86 -11.87 21.29
CA SER A 582 -19.97 -12.48 20.30
C SER A 582 -20.48 -13.82 19.80
N ILE A 583 -20.12 -14.15 18.55
CA ILE A 583 -20.35 -15.47 17.94
C ILE A 583 -18.96 -16.06 17.66
N GLY A 584 -18.59 -17.11 18.39
CA GLY A 584 -17.37 -17.90 18.12
C GLY A 584 -16.05 -17.36 18.67
N VAL A 585 -16.03 -16.21 19.35
CA VAL A 585 -14.84 -15.61 19.98
C VAL A 585 -14.97 -15.68 21.52
N PRO A 586 -13.97 -16.17 22.27
CA PRO A 586 -14.00 -16.15 23.73
C PRO A 586 -14.06 -14.72 24.30
N THR A 587 -14.93 -14.47 25.27
CA THR A 587 -15.17 -13.15 25.86
C THR A 587 -14.01 -12.67 26.75
N GLU A 588 -13.08 -13.54 27.14
CA GLU A 588 -12.02 -13.25 28.11
C GLU A 588 -10.90 -12.35 27.58
N GLU A 589 -10.71 -12.25 26.26
CA GLU A 589 -9.68 -11.42 25.62
C GLU A 589 -10.24 -10.11 25.00
N ARG A 590 -11.54 -9.86 25.20
CA ARG A 590 -12.25 -8.70 24.63
C ARG A 590 -12.23 -7.49 25.57
N GLY A 591 -12.22 -6.31 24.96
CA GLY A 591 -12.47 -5.04 25.61
C GLY A 591 -13.92 -4.88 26.06
N GLU A 592 -14.30 -3.65 26.41
CA GLU A 592 -15.63 -3.36 26.92
C GLU A 592 -16.71 -3.62 25.85
N ASP A 593 -17.69 -4.45 26.18
CA ASP A 593 -18.89 -4.71 25.38
C ASP A 593 -20.03 -3.76 25.78
N PHE A 594 -21.07 -3.68 24.94
CA PHE A 594 -22.32 -3.00 25.32
C PHE A 594 -23.05 -3.79 26.42
N GLU A 595 -23.84 -3.11 27.24
CA GLU A 595 -24.66 -3.77 28.26
C GLU A 595 -25.76 -4.61 27.60
N GLU A 596 -25.90 -5.86 28.03
CA GLU A 596 -26.97 -6.74 27.56
C GLU A 596 -28.31 -6.28 28.16
N GLU A 597 -29.16 -5.69 27.32
CA GLU A 597 -30.51 -5.28 27.71
C GLU A 597 -31.42 -6.48 28.00
N GLN A 598 -32.39 -6.30 28.88
CA GLN A 598 -33.41 -7.32 29.15
C GLN A 598 -34.28 -7.55 27.92
N TYR A 599 -34.73 -8.79 27.72
CA TYR A 599 -35.54 -9.15 26.55
C TYR A 599 -36.85 -8.36 26.48
N GLU A 600 -37.51 -8.19 27.63
CA GLU A 600 -38.78 -7.46 27.74
C GLU A 600 -38.64 -5.97 27.33
N GLU A 601 -37.51 -5.35 27.65
CA GLU A 601 -37.22 -3.96 27.28
C GLU A 601 -37.01 -3.82 25.77
N ARG A 602 -36.26 -4.75 25.15
CA ARG A 602 -36.11 -4.80 23.69
C ARG A 602 -37.46 -5.01 22.99
N LEU A 603 -38.37 -5.81 23.54
CA LEU A 603 -39.71 -5.99 22.99
C LEU A 603 -40.56 -4.70 23.08
N HIS A 604 -40.38 -3.90 24.14
CA HIS A 604 -41.02 -2.58 24.24
C HIS A 604 -40.48 -1.61 23.19
N GLN A 605 -39.17 -1.62 22.96
CA GLN A 605 -38.53 -0.86 21.88
C GLN A 605 -39.01 -1.34 20.50
N ALA A 606 -39.15 -2.65 20.28
CA ALA A 606 -39.71 -3.22 19.04
C ALA A 606 -41.11 -2.69 18.76
N MET A 607 -41.97 -2.63 19.77
CA MET A 607 -43.33 -2.09 19.64
C MET A 607 -43.32 -0.60 19.29
N THR A 608 -42.44 0.17 19.94
CA THR A 608 -42.26 1.60 19.67
C THR A 608 -41.74 1.82 18.26
N PHE A 609 -40.82 0.98 17.80
CA PHE A 609 -40.24 0.99 16.46
C PHE A 609 -41.31 0.75 15.37
N LEU A 610 -42.19 -0.24 15.56
CA LEU A 610 -43.27 -0.53 14.60
C LEU A 610 -44.20 0.67 14.38
N GLY A 611 -44.48 1.43 15.44
CA GLY A 611 -45.29 2.65 15.37
C GLY A 611 -44.55 3.84 14.78
N ALA A 612 -43.33 4.11 15.26
CA ALA A 612 -42.55 5.29 14.87
C ALA A 612 -42.07 5.26 13.41
N TYR A 613 -41.59 4.09 12.94
CA TYR A 613 -40.98 3.94 11.62
C TYR A 613 -41.92 3.31 10.58
N ASN A 614 -43.21 3.62 10.68
CA ASN A 614 -44.21 3.14 9.74
C ASN A 614 -43.87 3.54 8.29
N GLY A 615 -43.69 2.55 7.40
CA GLY A 615 -43.40 2.75 5.97
C GLY A 615 -41.92 2.59 5.60
N TYR A 616 -41.02 2.53 6.59
CA TYR A 616 -39.58 2.35 6.40
C TYR A 616 -39.11 0.89 6.44
N TYR A 617 -39.92 0.00 7.03
CA TYR A 617 -39.70 -1.45 7.04
C TYR A 617 -40.71 -2.15 6.11
N ASP A 618 -40.42 -3.41 5.77
CA ASP A 618 -41.38 -4.24 5.03
C ASP A 618 -42.36 -4.90 6.01
N ASN A 619 -43.64 -4.56 5.86
CA ASN A 619 -44.70 -5.05 6.75
C ASN A 619 -44.84 -6.58 6.74
N TYR A 620 -44.66 -7.23 5.58
CA TYR A 620 -44.80 -8.69 5.46
C TYR A 620 -43.59 -9.41 6.05
N VAL A 621 -42.37 -8.87 5.85
CA VAL A 621 -41.16 -9.40 6.49
C VAL A 621 -41.26 -9.26 8.01
N ALA A 622 -41.64 -8.08 8.52
CA ALA A 622 -41.85 -7.86 9.94
C ALA A 622 -42.93 -8.79 10.53
N LEU A 623 -44.00 -9.07 9.77
CA LEU A 623 -45.06 -10.00 10.19
C LEU A 623 -44.53 -11.43 10.32
N SER A 624 -43.79 -11.90 9.31
CA SER A 624 -43.14 -13.21 9.31
C SER A 624 -42.16 -13.36 10.47
N LEU A 625 -41.29 -12.36 10.67
CA LEU A 625 -40.33 -12.32 11.77
C LEU A 625 -41.02 -12.35 13.14
N SER A 626 -42.10 -11.58 13.30
CA SER A 626 -42.89 -11.57 14.55
C SER A 626 -43.51 -12.94 14.84
N HIS A 627 -43.99 -13.64 13.81
CA HIS A 627 -44.51 -15.00 13.94
C HIS A 627 -43.41 -16.01 14.31
N GLN A 628 -42.27 -15.97 13.60
CA GLN A 628 -41.13 -16.85 13.82
C GLN A 628 -40.56 -16.72 15.24
N HIS A 629 -40.41 -15.49 15.74
CA HIS A 629 -39.90 -15.20 17.09
C HIS A 629 -40.98 -15.23 18.18
N LYS A 630 -42.22 -15.62 17.86
CA LYS A 630 -43.36 -15.67 18.80
C LYS A 630 -43.65 -14.33 19.50
N PHE A 631 -43.38 -13.20 18.83
CA PHE A 631 -43.68 -11.87 19.35
C PHE A 631 -45.14 -11.48 19.07
N GLU A 632 -46.03 -11.90 19.96
CA GLU A 632 -47.48 -11.81 19.77
C GLU A 632 -48.01 -10.37 19.62
N LYS A 633 -47.50 -9.42 20.42
CA LYS A 633 -47.97 -8.03 20.41
C LYS A 633 -47.68 -7.35 19.07
N GLY A 634 -46.46 -7.54 18.53
CA GLY A 634 -46.08 -7.03 17.22
C GLY A 634 -46.81 -7.73 16.09
N TYR A 635 -47.01 -9.05 16.19
CA TYR A 635 -47.76 -9.83 15.20
C TYR A 635 -49.21 -9.32 15.06
N LEU A 636 -49.93 -9.14 16.18
CA LEU A 636 -51.29 -8.60 16.16
C LEU A 636 -51.35 -7.16 15.63
N PHE A 637 -50.39 -6.32 16.02
CA PHE A 637 -50.30 -4.94 15.51
C PHE A 637 -50.11 -4.90 13.99
N LEU A 638 -49.26 -5.76 13.45
CA LEU A 638 -49.00 -5.83 12.01
C LEU A 638 -50.19 -6.38 11.22
N LEU A 639 -50.91 -7.36 11.76
CA LEU A 639 -52.13 -7.88 11.13
C LEU A 639 -53.25 -6.85 11.09
N ASP A 640 -53.44 -6.10 12.18
CA ASP A 640 -54.40 -4.99 12.25
C ASP A 640 -54.06 -3.93 11.19
N LYS A 641 -52.77 -3.55 11.11
CA LYS A 641 -52.26 -2.59 10.12
C LYS A 641 -52.41 -3.02 8.67
N LEU A 642 -52.26 -4.32 8.38
CA LEU A 642 -52.41 -4.88 7.03
C LEU A 642 -53.87 -5.18 6.66
N GLU A 643 -54.83 -4.86 7.53
CA GLU A 643 -56.26 -5.19 7.38
C GLU A 643 -56.52 -6.70 7.23
N LEU A 644 -55.58 -7.56 7.66
CA LEU A 644 -55.67 -9.01 7.61
C LEU A 644 -56.47 -9.56 8.79
N THR A 645 -57.72 -9.11 8.90
CA THR A 645 -58.60 -9.40 10.04
C THR A 645 -58.89 -10.90 10.22
N ASP A 646 -59.01 -11.65 9.13
CA ASP A 646 -59.23 -13.11 9.17
C ASP A 646 -58.08 -13.86 9.85
N GLN A 647 -56.85 -13.51 9.47
CA GLN A 647 -55.65 -14.12 10.05
C GLN A 647 -55.47 -13.73 11.52
N ALA A 648 -55.81 -12.48 11.87
CA ALA A 648 -55.77 -12.02 13.26
C ALA A 648 -56.79 -12.76 14.13
N ILE A 649 -58.00 -12.96 13.63
CA ILE A 649 -59.05 -13.70 14.35
C ILE A 649 -58.64 -15.17 14.47
N SER A 650 -58.15 -15.81 13.41
CA SER A 650 -57.67 -17.20 13.46
C SER A 650 -56.55 -17.39 14.50
N PHE A 651 -55.58 -16.46 14.53
CA PHE A 651 -54.52 -16.48 15.53
C PHE A 651 -55.05 -16.28 16.97
N LEU A 652 -55.96 -15.33 17.18
CA LEU A 652 -56.59 -15.10 18.49
C LEU A 652 -57.45 -16.30 18.93
N LEU A 653 -58.10 -17.00 18.00
CA LEU A 653 -58.85 -18.23 18.26
C LEU A 653 -57.91 -19.35 18.71
N GLN A 654 -56.83 -19.61 17.98
CA GLN A 654 -55.81 -20.60 18.36
C GLN A 654 -55.20 -20.28 19.74
N LYS A 655 -54.96 -18.99 20.02
CA LYS A 655 -54.46 -18.55 21.32
C LYS A 655 -55.50 -18.73 22.42
N TYR A 656 -56.77 -18.48 22.15
CA TYR A 656 -57.83 -18.66 23.13
C TYR A 656 -58.00 -20.13 23.51
N GLU A 657 -57.85 -21.06 22.56
CA GLU A 657 -57.86 -22.51 22.83
C GLU A 657 -56.74 -22.95 23.78
N THR A 658 -55.58 -22.29 23.71
CA THR A 658 -54.41 -22.62 24.54
C THR A 658 -54.39 -21.85 25.87
N THR A 659 -54.80 -20.59 25.86
CA THR A 659 -54.83 -19.68 27.01
C THR A 659 -56.11 -18.83 27.00
N PRO A 660 -57.17 -19.24 27.74
CA PRO A 660 -58.43 -18.53 27.76
C PRO A 660 -58.29 -17.24 28.58
N ALA A 661 -58.43 -16.09 27.92
CA ALA A 661 -58.39 -14.76 28.55
C ALA A 661 -59.55 -13.88 28.04
N ASP A 662 -60.16 -13.11 28.94
CA ASP A 662 -61.34 -12.29 28.64
C ASP A 662 -61.03 -11.16 27.65
N ASP A 663 -59.84 -10.57 27.74
CA ASP A 663 -59.35 -9.53 26.82
C ASP A 663 -59.28 -10.02 25.36
N THR A 664 -59.00 -11.30 25.14
CA THR A 664 -58.97 -11.90 23.79
C THR A 664 -60.35 -11.91 23.15
N VAL A 665 -61.41 -12.22 23.93
CA VAL A 665 -62.79 -12.24 23.44
C VAL A 665 -63.26 -10.85 23.09
N SER A 666 -62.94 -9.85 23.93
CA SER A 666 -63.24 -8.45 23.65
C SER A 666 -62.58 -7.94 22.37
N LYS A 667 -61.32 -8.32 22.12
CA LYS A 667 -60.60 -7.97 20.88
C LYS A 667 -61.21 -8.63 19.64
N ILE A 668 -61.57 -9.91 19.71
CA ILE A 668 -62.26 -10.61 18.62
C ILE A 668 -63.60 -9.92 18.32
N LEU A 669 -64.38 -9.57 19.35
CA LEU A 669 -65.65 -8.84 19.21
C LEU A 669 -65.44 -7.49 18.51
N GLN A 670 -64.42 -6.73 18.90
CA GLN A 670 -64.09 -5.46 18.28
C GLN A 670 -63.75 -5.63 16.79
N MET A 671 -62.84 -6.56 16.45
CA MET A 671 -62.40 -6.79 15.07
C MET A 671 -63.54 -7.33 14.16
N CYS A 672 -64.42 -8.17 14.70
CA CYS A 672 -65.61 -8.65 14.00
C CYS A 672 -66.69 -7.57 13.83
N SER A 673 -66.70 -6.54 14.68
CA SER A 673 -67.64 -5.41 14.57
C SER A 673 -67.20 -4.33 13.59
N SER A 674 -65.89 -4.21 13.34
CA SER A 674 -65.31 -3.23 12.42
C SER A 674 -65.10 -3.74 11.00
N GLY A 675 -65.06 -5.06 10.77
CA GLY A 675 -64.82 -5.65 9.45
C GLY A 675 -66.08 -5.76 8.58
N ASN A 676 -65.97 -5.42 7.29
CA ASN A 676 -66.97 -5.71 6.26
C ASN A 676 -66.94 -7.20 5.84
N LYS A 677 -67.13 -8.12 6.78
CA LYS A 677 -67.17 -9.55 6.49
C LYS A 677 -68.54 -9.97 5.95
N SER A 678 -68.56 -10.97 5.08
CA SER A 678 -69.81 -11.58 4.64
C SER A 678 -70.49 -12.30 5.81
N ASP A 679 -71.81 -12.40 5.78
CA ASP A 679 -72.58 -13.13 6.79
C ASP A 679 -72.18 -14.62 6.88
N ALA A 680 -71.55 -15.20 5.84
CA ALA A 680 -71.08 -16.58 5.83
C ALA A 680 -69.77 -16.75 6.61
N ASP A 681 -68.80 -15.87 6.40
CA ASP A 681 -67.48 -15.93 7.06
C ASP A 681 -67.60 -15.63 8.57
N LEU A 682 -68.49 -14.71 8.92
CA LEU A 682 -68.85 -14.45 10.32
C LEU A 682 -69.43 -15.70 10.99
N LYS A 683 -70.30 -16.45 10.31
CA LYS A 683 -70.86 -17.70 10.87
C LYS A 683 -69.75 -18.68 11.22
N GLU A 684 -68.81 -18.91 10.32
CA GLU A 684 -67.72 -19.87 10.55
C GLU A 684 -66.82 -19.46 11.71
N THR A 685 -66.41 -18.19 11.76
CA THR A 685 -65.60 -17.66 12.88
C THR A 685 -66.32 -17.74 14.23
N TRP A 686 -67.62 -17.43 14.30
CA TRP A 686 -68.39 -17.57 15.54
C TRP A 686 -68.58 -19.04 15.95
N MET A 687 -68.76 -19.95 14.99
CA MET A 687 -68.82 -21.39 15.26
C MET A 687 -67.49 -21.91 15.82
N GLU A 688 -66.36 -21.48 15.27
CA GLU A 688 -65.02 -21.85 15.74
C GLU A 688 -64.72 -21.28 17.13
N LEU A 689 -65.09 -20.01 17.40
CA LEU A 689 -65.00 -19.42 18.74
C LEU A 689 -65.84 -20.18 19.77
N LEU A 690 -67.09 -20.51 19.43
CA LEU A 690 -67.98 -21.29 20.30
C LEU A 690 -67.40 -22.68 20.57
N ARG A 691 -66.81 -23.34 19.56
CA ARG A 691 -66.10 -24.63 19.73
C ARG A 691 -64.88 -24.50 20.64
N GLY A 692 -64.02 -23.49 20.43
CA GLY A 692 -62.87 -23.22 21.27
C GLY A 692 -63.25 -22.94 22.74
N MET A 693 -64.31 -22.15 22.96
CA MET A 693 -64.86 -21.88 24.30
C MET A 693 -65.39 -23.13 25.01
N THR A 694 -65.88 -24.13 24.27
CA THR A 694 -66.34 -25.40 24.85
C THR A 694 -65.21 -26.40 25.13
N ASN A 695 -64.10 -26.30 24.37
CA ASN A 695 -62.96 -27.22 24.47
C ASN A 695 -61.98 -26.83 25.60
N THR A 696 -61.90 -25.54 25.97
CA THR A 696 -61.04 -25.03 27.05
C THR A 696 -61.44 -25.55 28.43
N GLY A 697 -60.46 -25.73 29.33
CA GLY A 697 -60.59 -26.47 30.60
C GLY A 697 -61.69 -26.01 31.58
N THR A 698 -62.11 -24.75 31.49
CA THR A 698 -63.20 -24.16 32.30
C THR A 698 -64.01 -23.22 31.42
N PRO A 699 -65.30 -23.50 31.15
CA PRO A 699 -66.12 -22.61 30.34
C PRO A 699 -66.35 -21.31 31.13
N ASN A 700 -65.80 -20.20 30.62
CA ASN A 700 -66.13 -18.88 31.16
C ASN A 700 -67.54 -18.49 30.68
N LEU A 701 -68.54 -18.70 31.56
CA LEU A 701 -69.95 -18.43 31.29
C LEU A 701 -70.20 -16.98 30.88
N HIS A 702 -69.41 -16.04 31.40
CA HIS A 702 -69.53 -14.61 31.07
C HIS A 702 -69.19 -14.35 29.60
N ASN A 703 -68.09 -14.93 29.09
CA ASN A 703 -67.68 -14.76 27.70
C ASN A 703 -68.67 -15.39 26.73
N ILE A 704 -69.23 -16.56 27.09
CA ILE A 704 -70.27 -17.22 26.30
C ILE A 704 -71.53 -16.34 26.22
N GLU A 705 -71.96 -15.74 27.34
CA GLU A 705 -73.13 -14.85 27.35
C GLU A 705 -72.92 -13.59 26.49
N ILE A 706 -71.72 -13.00 26.50
CA ILE A 706 -71.37 -11.84 25.64
C ILE A 706 -71.43 -12.24 24.16
N VAL A 707 -70.82 -13.36 23.79
CA VAL A 707 -70.80 -13.85 22.40
C VAL A 707 -72.23 -14.18 21.92
N LEU A 708 -73.05 -14.83 22.75
CA LEU A 708 -74.46 -15.13 22.44
C LEU A 708 -75.29 -13.86 22.27
N HIS A 709 -75.03 -12.80 23.05
CA HIS A 709 -75.69 -11.51 22.86
C HIS A 709 -75.35 -10.90 21.50
N TYR A 710 -74.08 -10.92 21.10
CA TYR A 710 -73.63 -10.36 19.81
C TYR A 710 -74.18 -11.14 18.62
N ILE A 711 -74.15 -12.47 18.67
CA ILE A 711 -74.76 -13.35 17.64
C ILE A 711 -76.26 -13.06 17.49
N GLN A 712 -76.95 -12.76 18.59
CA GLN A 712 -78.38 -12.43 18.56
C GLN A 712 -78.67 -11.07 17.92
N GLU A 713 -77.89 -10.03 18.27
CA GLU A 713 -78.08 -8.67 17.76
C GLU A 713 -77.94 -8.62 16.24
N LYS A 714 -76.96 -9.36 15.71
CA LYS A 714 -76.67 -9.44 14.27
C LYS A 714 -77.40 -10.59 13.54
N ASP A 715 -78.19 -11.40 14.25
CA ASP A 715 -78.97 -12.54 13.71
C ASP A 715 -78.14 -13.56 12.88
N ILE A 716 -76.91 -13.86 13.33
CA ILE A 716 -75.91 -14.58 12.53
C ILE A 716 -76.14 -16.10 12.54
N LEU A 717 -76.42 -16.71 13.71
CA LEU A 717 -76.52 -18.17 13.87
C LEU A 717 -77.89 -18.61 14.41
N PRO A 718 -78.50 -19.69 13.86
CA PRO A 718 -79.69 -20.29 14.42
C PRO A 718 -79.44 -20.87 15.82
N PRO A 719 -80.42 -20.81 16.74
CA PRO A 719 -80.28 -21.39 18.08
C PRO A 719 -79.98 -22.90 18.07
N VAL A 720 -80.44 -23.62 17.04
CA VAL A 720 -80.20 -25.06 16.89
C VAL A 720 -78.70 -25.32 16.70
N THR A 721 -78.05 -24.60 15.79
CA THR A 721 -76.62 -24.72 15.52
C THR A 721 -75.77 -24.35 16.73
N VAL A 722 -76.17 -23.30 17.46
CA VAL A 722 -75.51 -22.91 18.71
C VAL A 722 -75.62 -24.01 19.77
N LEU A 723 -76.81 -24.58 19.96
CA LEU A 723 -77.03 -25.67 20.91
C LEU A 723 -76.28 -26.95 20.50
N GLU A 724 -76.23 -27.27 19.22
CA GLU A 724 -75.46 -28.40 18.68
C GLU A 724 -73.96 -28.24 18.96
N ILE A 725 -73.40 -27.06 18.75
CA ILE A 725 -71.98 -26.77 19.02
C ILE A 725 -71.69 -26.88 20.52
N LEU A 726 -72.52 -26.25 21.36
CA LEU A 726 -72.37 -26.32 22.82
C LEU A 726 -72.50 -27.76 23.35
N ASN A 727 -73.34 -28.59 22.70
CA ASN A 727 -73.58 -30.00 23.07
C ASN A 727 -72.55 -30.98 22.45
N SER A 728 -71.83 -30.59 21.40
CA SER A 728 -70.87 -31.44 20.70
C SER A 728 -69.64 -31.81 21.53
N SER A 729 -69.34 -31.03 22.58
CA SER A 729 -68.25 -31.31 23.52
C SER A 729 -68.72 -32.31 24.59
N ALA A 730 -68.47 -33.61 24.35
CA ALA A 730 -68.92 -34.71 25.22
C ALA A 730 -68.38 -34.68 26.68
N ALA A 731 -67.52 -33.72 27.04
CA ALA A 731 -66.78 -33.74 28.29
C ALA A 731 -67.40 -32.94 29.46
N ARG A 732 -68.25 -31.92 29.24
CA ARG A 732 -68.63 -30.97 30.31
C ARG A 732 -70.05 -30.37 30.17
N THR A 733 -70.72 -30.15 31.29
CA THR A 733 -72.10 -29.64 31.37
C THR A 733 -72.14 -28.11 31.45
N ILE A 734 -72.57 -27.44 30.38
CA ILE A 734 -72.88 -26.00 30.41
C ILE A 734 -74.29 -25.83 31.00
N PRO A 735 -74.51 -24.96 32.00
CA PRO A 735 -75.83 -24.71 32.55
C PRO A 735 -76.78 -24.15 31.50
N LEU A 736 -77.94 -24.80 31.32
CA LEU A 736 -78.99 -24.35 30.40
C LEU A 736 -79.43 -22.89 30.67
N VAL A 737 -79.26 -22.41 31.91
CA VAL A 737 -79.61 -21.05 32.34
C VAL A 737 -78.92 -19.98 31.49
N SER A 738 -77.64 -20.14 31.14
CA SER A 738 -76.88 -19.15 30.35
C SER A 738 -77.33 -19.05 28.88
N VAL A 739 -77.96 -20.10 28.35
CA VAL A 739 -78.43 -20.13 26.94
C VAL A 739 -79.95 -19.93 26.84
N LYS A 740 -80.70 -20.21 27.91
CA LYS A 740 -82.17 -20.12 27.97
C LYS A 740 -82.68 -18.77 27.48
N GLU A 741 -82.06 -17.69 27.95
CA GLU A 741 -82.49 -16.33 27.63
C GLU A 741 -82.28 -16.00 26.14
N PHE A 742 -81.17 -16.44 25.55
CA PHE A 742 -80.91 -16.33 24.11
C PHE A 742 -81.96 -17.10 23.28
N CYS A 743 -82.24 -18.36 23.62
CA CYS A 743 -83.24 -19.17 22.92
C CYS A 743 -84.64 -18.57 23.01
N VAL A 744 -85.06 -18.11 24.20
CA VAL A 744 -86.38 -17.52 24.42
C VAL A 744 -86.54 -16.25 23.60
N ARG A 745 -85.54 -15.36 23.57
CA ARG A 745 -85.59 -14.12 22.79
C ARG A 745 -85.65 -14.39 21.28
N HIS A 746 -84.83 -15.31 20.77
CA HIS A 746 -84.84 -15.65 19.34
C HIS A 746 -86.16 -16.32 18.91
N LEU A 747 -86.72 -17.21 19.74
CA LEU A 747 -88.03 -17.82 19.49
C LEU A 747 -89.16 -16.78 19.45
N LYS A 748 -89.17 -15.82 20.39
CA LYS A 748 -90.15 -14.73 20.39
C LYS A 748 -90.07 -13.88 19.11
N LYS A 749 -88.85 -13.50 18.68
CA LYS A 749 -88.63 -12.74 17.43
C LYS A 749 -89.16 -13.49 16.21
N ARG A 750 -88.92 -14.80 16.11
CA ARG A 750 -89.45 -15.64 15.01
C ARG A 750 -90.96 -15.82 15.09
N MET A 751 -91.53 -15.99 16.29
CA MET A 751 -92.99 -16.08 16.47
C MET A 751 -93.69 -14.81 15.98
N THR A 752 -93.18 -13.63 16.33
CA THR A 752 -93.75 -12.36 15.86
C THR A 752 -93.64 -12.20 14.34
N ALA A 753 -92.54 -12.66 13.73
CA ALA A 753 -92.40 -12.64 12.27
C ALA A 753 -93.41 -13.60 11.59
N ILE A 754 -93.60 -14.80 12.14
CA ILE A 754 -94.59 -15.77 11.64
C ILE A 754 -96.01 -15.21 11.75
N GLU A 755 -96.34 -14.53 12.85
CA GLU A 755 -97.64 -13.88 13.02
C GLU A 755 -97.87 -12.76 12.00
N ALA A 756 -96.85 -11.93 11.72
CA ALA A 756 -96.93 -10.91 10.69
C ALA A 756 -97.17 -11.51 9.29
N TYR A 757 -96.42 -12.57 8.93
CA TYR A 757 -96.64 -13.28 7.66
C TYR A 757 -98.04 -13.89 7.57
N ARG A 758 -98.53 -14.52 8.65
CA ARG A 758 -99.90 -15.08 8.69
C ARG A 758 -100.96 -14.01 8.50
N ALA A 759 -100.77 -12.82 9.07
CA ALA A 759 -101.69 -11.70 8.89
C ALA A 759 -101.70 -11.22 7.44
N GLU A 760 -100.53 -11.09 6.81
CA GLU A 760 -100.40 -10.69 5.40
C GLU A 760 -101.05 -11.72 4.46
N THR A 761 -100.82 -13.03 4.70
CA THR A 761 -101.45 -14.10 3.92
C THR A 761 -102.98 -14.12 4.10
N ALA A 762 -103.47 -13.84 5.32
CA ALA A 762 -104.92 -13.74 5.57
C ALA A 762 -105.55 -12.55 4.82
N GLU A 763 -104.87 -11.41 4.74
CA GLU A 763 -105.32 -10.24 3.97
C GLU A 763 -105.36 -10.55 2.46
N LYS A 764 -104.27 -11.09 1.91
CA LYS A 764 -104.17 -11.43 0.48
C LYS A 764 -105.18 -12.50 0.07
N SER A 765 -105.35 -13.56 0.85
CA SER A 765 -106.35 -14.60 0.60
C SER A 765 -107.78 -14.08 0.67
N GLY A 766 -108.05 -13.15 1.60
CA GLY A 766 -109.33 -12.43 1.67
C GLY A 766 -109.64 -11.66 0.38
N ARG A 767 -108.65 -10.92 -0.16
CA ARG A 767 -108.79 -10.21 -1.45
C ARG A 767 -109.05 -11.16 -2.61
N VAL A 768 -108.40 -12.31 -2.66
CA VAL A 768 -108.63 -13.32 -3.71
C VAL A 768 -110.07 -13.85 -3.67
N GLU A 769 -110.58 -14.12 -2.46
CA GLU A 769 -111.94 -14.62 -2.30
C GLU A 769 -113.00 -13.57 -2.66
N GLU A 770 -112.75 -12.29 -2.38
CA GLU A 770 -113.59 -11.18 -2.82
C GLU A 770 -113.61 -11.04 -4.35
N VAL A 771 -112.44 -11.15 -5.00
CA VAL A 771 -112.35 -11.17 -6.47
C VAL A 771 -113.11 -12.37 -7.03
N ARG A 772 -112.98 -13.56 -6.46
CA ARG A 772 -113.74 -14.75 -6.90
C ARG A 772 -115.25 -14.57 -6.80
N LYS A 773 -115.73 -14.00 -5.68
CA LYS A 773 -117.16 -13.67 -5.51
C LYS A 773 -117.62 -12.65 -6.55
N SER A 774 -116.79 -11.66 -6.88
CA SER A 774 -117.10 -10.68 -7.92
C SER A 774 -117.21 -11.32 -9.32
N ILE A 775 -116.32 -12.27 -9.65
CA ILE A 775 -116.37 -13.03 -10.91
C ILE A 775 -117.65 -13.87 -10.97
N ALA A 776 -117.96 -14.62 -9.91
CA ALA A 776 -119.16 -15.44 -9.84
C ALA A 776 -120.43 -14.59 -10.01
N LYS A 777 -120.48 -13.42 -9.35
CA LYS A 777 -121.61 -12.47 -9.48
C LYS A 777 -121.77 -11.99 -10.93
N LEU A 778 -120.69 -11.60 -11.60
CA LEU A 778 -120.70 -11.16 -13.00
C LEU A 778 -121.17 -12.26 -13.97
N GLN A 779 -120.89 -13.54 -13.67
CA GLN A 779 -121.33 -14.67 -14.50
C GLN A 779 -122.81 -15.03 -14.32
N THR A 780 -123.39 -14.81 -13.14
CA THR A 780 -124.76 -15.24 -12.82
C THR A 780 -125.81 -14.13 -12.82
N SER A 781 -125.42 -12.85 -12.83
CA SER A 781 -126.35 -11.71 -12.79
C SER A 781 -126.70 -11.20 -14.19
N THR A 782 -127.99 -10.93 -14.45
CA THR A 782 -128.44 -10.15 -15.61
C THR A 782 -127.96 -8.70 -15.48
N VAL A 783 -127.11 -8.25 -16.41
CA VAL A 783 -126.64 -6.87 -16.48
C VAL A 783 -127.57 -6.07 -17.39
N VAL A 784 -128.21 -5.02 -16.86
CA VAL A 784 -129.04 -4.11 -17.64
C VAL A 784 -128.15 -3.01 -18.21
N PHE A 785 -128.04 -2.94 -19.54
CA PHE A 785 -127.30 -1.86 -20.21
C PHE A 785 -128.23 -0.66 -20.41
N SER A 786 -128.03 0.41 -19.62
CA SER A 786 -128.85 1.62 -19.66
C SER A 786 -128.27 2.76 -20.51
N SER A 787 -127.12 2.53 -21.17
CA SER A 787 -126.45 3.58 -21.95
C SER A 787 -127.19 3.84 -23.25
N THR A 788 -127.61 5.08 -23.47
CA THR A 788 -128.25 5.53 -24.72
C THR A 788 -127.27 6.21 -25.69
N GLN A 789 -126.00 6.38 -25.28
CA GLN A 789 -124.95 7.06 -26.04
C GLN A 789 -123.69 6.19 -26.18
N CYS A 790 -123.00 6.34 -27.32
CA CYS A 790 -121.75 5.66 -27.60
C CYS A 790 -120.60 6.25 -26.77
N THR A 791 -119.85 5.41 -26.06
CA THR A 791 -118.77 5.87 -25.16
C THR A 791 -117.62 6.54 -25.93
N HIS A 792 -117.45 6.24 -27.23
CA HIS A 792 -116.38 6.81 -28.06
C HIS A 792 -116.78 8.12 -28.75
N CYS A 793 -117.91 8.16 -29.49
CA CYS A 793 -118.34 9.37 -30.22
C CYS A 793 -119.38 10.23 -29.48
N LYS A 794 -119.92 9.77 -28.35
CA LYS A 794 -120.94 10.43 -27.52
C LYS A 794 -122.28 10.74 -28.20
N GLU A 795 -122.49 10.26 -29.43
CA GLU A 795 -123.78 10.32 -30.13
C GLU A 795 -124.74 9.23 -29.64
N SER A 796 -126.04 9.37 -29.93
CA SER A 796 -127.04 8.34 -29.66
C SER A 796 -126.67 7.01 -30.33
N LEU A 797 -126.90 5.92 -29.62
CA LEU A 797 -126.58 4.58 -30.12
C LEU A 797 -127.57 4.16 -31.20
N ASP A 798 -127.06 3.96 -32.41
CA ASP A 798 -127.79 3.44 -33.57
C ASP A 798 -127.29 2.03 -33.91
N PHE A 799 -128.16 1.16 -34.43
CA PHE A 799 -127.81 -0.23 -34.72
C PHE A 799 -126.77 -0.35 -35.85
N PRO A 800 -125.80 -1.29 -35.77
CA PRO A 800 -125.55 -2.28 -34.71
C PRO A 800 -124.66 -1.77 -33.55
N VAL A 801 -125.04 -2.14 -32.31
CA VAL A 801 -124.39 -1.72 -31.05
C VAL A 801 -123.72 -2.93 -30.37
N VAL A 802 -122.53 -2.72 -29.83
CA VAL A 802 -121.78 -3.73 -29.05
C VAL A 802 -121.69 -3.28 -27.59
N HIS A 803 -122.14 -4.14 -26.68
CA HIS A 803 -122.11 -3.93 -25.24
C HIS A 803 -121.05 -4.82 -24.59
N PHE A 804 -120.16 -4.22 -23.79
CA PHE A 804 -119.18 -4.95 -22.98
C PHE A 804 -119.65 -5.09 -21.53
N MET A 805 -119.29 -6.19 -20.87
CA MET A 805 -119.62 -6.44 -19.46
C MET A 805 -119.03 -5.40 -18.47
N CYS A 806 -118.10 -4.55 -18.93
CA CYS A 806 -117.66 -3.35 -18.21
C CYS A 806 -118.65 -2.18 -18.30
N GLN A 807 -119.87 -2.39 -18.83
CA GLN A 807 -120.96 -1.42 -19.02
C GLN A 807 -120.68 -0.31 -20.05
N HIS A 808 -119.59 -0.43 -20.82
CA HIS A 808 -119.32 0.45 -21.95
C HIS A 808 -120.00 -0.08 -23.22
N SER A 809 -120.72 0.82 -23.88
CA SER A 809 -121.44 0.53 -25.13
C SER A 809 -120.89 1.40 -26.26
N TYR A 810 -120.78 0.81 -27.45
CA TYR A 810 -120.21 1.46 -28.63
C TYR A 810 -121.03 1.10 -29.87
N HIS A 811 -121.06 1.98 -30.87
CA HIS A 811 -121.42 1.55 -32.22
C HIS A 811 -120.37 0.56 -32.73
N GLN A 812 -120.76 -0.43 -33.54
CA GLN A 812 -119.81 -1.38 -34.12
C GLN A 812 -118.67 -0.68 -34.89
N ARG A 813 -118.97 0.45 -35.56
CA ARG A 813 -118.00 1.29 -36.27
C ARG A 813 -117.02 2.06 -35.38
N CYS A 814 -117.34 2.26 -34.10
CA CYS A 814 -116.53 3.05 -33.16
C CYS A 814 -115.58 2.18 -32.34
N LEU A 815 -115.55 0.87 -32.56
CA LEU A 815 -114.62 -0.07 -31.93
C LEU A 815 -113.38 -0.27 -32.80
N HIS A 816 -112.19 -0.25 -32.19
CA HIS A 816 -110.96 -0.61 -32.90
C HIS A 816 -110.90 -2.13 -33.16
N VAL A 817 -111.38 -2.93 -32.21
CA VAL A 817 -111.45 -4.39 -32.30
C VAL A 817 -112.82 -4.84 -31.74
N PRO A 818 -113.56 -5.72 -32.42
CA PRO A 818 -114.91 -6.12 -31.98
C PRO A 818 -114.95 -6.79 -30.59
N SER A 819 -113.84 -7.39 -30.15
CA SER A 819 -113.72 -8.16 -28.90
C SER A 819 -113.07 -7.40 -27.75
N GLU A 820 -112.63 -6.15 -27.95
CA GLU A 820 -111.89 -5.38 -26.94
C GLU A 820 -112.57 -4.03 -26.64
N CYS A 821 -112.73 -3.71 -25.35
CA CYS A 821 -113.21 -2.40 -24.93
C CYS A 821 -112.06 -1.39 -24.96
N ASN A 822 -112.20 -0.33 -25.76
CA ASN A 822 -111.18 0.71 -25.95
C ASN A 822 -110.67 1.36 -24.65
N VAL A 823 -111.49 1.41 -23.58
CA VAL A 823 -111.13 2.04 -22.30
C VAL A 823 -110.44 1.05 -21.36
N CYS A 824 -110.96 -0.17 -21.25
CA CYS A 824 -110.47 -1.15 -20.27
C CYS A 824 -109.26 -1.96 -20.77
N ILE A 825 -108.98 -1.96 -22.08
CA ILE A 825 -107.93 -2.79 -22.67
C ILE A 825 -106.52 -2.41 -22.23
N GLN A 826 -106.23 -1.13 -21.96
CA GLN A 826 -104.90 -0.69 -21.52
C GLN A 826 -104.53 -1.29 -20.16
N GLU A 827 -105.45 -1.26 -19.21
CA GLU A 827 -105.24 -1.84 -17.89
C GLU A 827 -105.20 -3.37 -17.94
N GLN A 828 -106.06 -4.00 -18.74
CA GLN A 828 -106.04 -5.46 -18.92
C GLN A 828 -104.73 -5.95 -19.54
N ARG A 829 -104.17 -5.24 -20.53
CA ARG A 829 -102.87 -5.59 -21.12
C ARG A 829 -101.73 -5.43 -20.12
N ARG A 830 -101.74 -4.36 -19.32
CA ARG A 830 -100.75 -4.15 -18.25
C ARG A 830 -100.75 -5.30 -17.23
N VAL A 831 -101.93 -5.71 -16.75
CA VAL A 831 -102.07 -6.85 -15.82
C VAL A 831 -101.62 -8.16 -16.47
N LEU A 832 -101.93 -8.39 -17.75
CA LEU A 832 -101.51 -9.59 -18.48
C LEU A 832 -99.99 -9.63 -18.73
N GLU A 833 -99.35 -8.48 -18.98
CA GLU A 833 -97.89 -8.37 -19.07
C GLU A 833 -97.24 -8.66 -17.72
N GLU A 834 -97.75 -8.10 -16.62
CA GLU A 834 -97.25 -8.43 -15.27
C GLU A 834 -97.38 -9.92 -14.92
N ILE A 835 -98.47 -10.56 -15.35
CA ILE A 835 -98.66 -12.02 -15.18
C ILE A 835 -97.67 -12.80 -16.06
N LYS A 836 -97.41 -12.36 -17.29
CA LYS A 836 -96.41 -12.99 -18.18
C LYS A 836 -94.99 -12.83 -17.64
N ASP A 837 -94.65 -11.67 -17.11
CA ASP A 837 -93.34 -11.40 -16.52
C ASP A 837 -93.13 -12.22 -15.25
N ARG A 838 -94.15 -12.31 -14.38
CA ARG A 838 -94.11 -13.23 -13.21
C ARG A 838 -93.96 -14.69 -13.62
N LYS A 839 -94.67 -15.15 -14.67
CA LYS A 839 -94.50 -16.51 -15.18
C LYS A 839 -93.10 -16.77 -15.74
N ARG A 840 -92.51 -15.80 -16.44
CA ARG A 840 -91.12 -15.88 -16.93
C ARG A 840 -90.11 -15.97 -15.78
N LEU A 841 -90.26 -15.13 -14.77
CA LEU A 841 -89.40 -15.13 -13.57
C LEU A 841 -89.40 -16.47 -12.82
N VAL A 842 -90.52 -17.20 -12.84
CA VAL A 842 -90.61 -18.55 -12.23
C VAL A 842 -90.12 -19.64 -13.17
N GLN A 843 -90.36 -19.53 -14.48
CA GLN A 843 -90.05 -20.60 -15.44
C GLN A 843 -88.59 -20.60 -15.93
N GLN A 844 -87.93 -19.44 -16.04
CA GLN A 844 -86.53 -19.35 -16.49
C GLN A 844 -85.54 -20.10 -15.59
N PRO A 845 -85.53 -19.91 -14.26
CA PRO A 845 -84.59 -20.60 -13.38
C PRO A 845 -84.82 -22.12 -13.34
N ILE A 846 -86.07 -22.57 -13.47
CA ILE A 846 -86.42 -23.99 -13.49
C ILE A 846 -85.95 -24.66 -14.78
N ALA A 847 -86.03 -23.94 -15.92
CA ALA A 847 -85.50 -24.43 -17.20
C ALA A 847 -83.96 -24.47 -17.20
N GLU A 848 -83.29 -23.44 -16.68
CA GLU A 848 -81.83 -23.37 -16.57
C GLU A 848 -81.26 -24.43 -15.59
N ALA A 849 -81.96 -24.69 -14.48
CA ALA A 849 -81.60 -25.75 -13.54
C ALA A 849 -81.75 -27.16 -14.16
N ALA A 850 -82.76 -27.37 -15.01
CA ALA A 850 -82.97 -28.65 -15.70
C ALA A 850 -81.90 -28.93 -16.77
N GLU A 851 -81.31 -27.90 -17.38
CA GLU A 851 -80.25 -28.04 -18.39
C GLU A 851 -78.84 -28.19 -17.78
N SER A 852 -78.59 -27.65 -16.59
CA SER A 852 -77.25 -27.68 -15.94
C SER A 852 -76.88 -29.00 -15.26
N GLY A 853 -77.86 -29.87 -14.94
CA GLY A 853 -77.63 -31.23 -14.42
C GLY A 853 -76.91 -31.33 -13.06
N GLN A 854 -76.67 -30.23 -12.34
CA GLN A 854 -75.85 -30.19 -11.12
C GLN A 854 -76.63 -29.96 -9.81
N GLU A 855 -77.92 -29.66 -9.83
CA GLU A 855 -78.78 -29.61 -8.63
C GLU A 855 -80.01 -30.53 -8.78
N ASP A 856 -80.41 -31.19 -7.70
CA ASP A 856 -81.62 -32.01 -7.64
C ASP A 856 -82.85 -31.09 -7.83
N VAL A 857 -83.56 -31.29 -8.94
CA VAL A 857 -84.68 -30.46 -9.40
C VAL A 857 -85.74 -30.28 -8.32
N TYR A 858 -85.88 -31.27 -7.43
CA TYR A 858 -86.80 -31.22 -6.29
C TYR A 858 -86.41 -30.17 -5.25
N THR A 859 -85.12 -29.97 -4.97
CA THR A 859 -84.63 -28.95 -4.03
C THR A 859 -84.78 -27.53 -4.58
N THR A 860 -84.53 -27.34 -5.87
CA THR A 860 -84.69 -26.04 -6.55
C THR A 860 -86.19 -25.67 -6.62
N CYS A 861 -87.06 -26.63 -6.97
CA CYS A 861 -88.51 -26.47 -6.87
C CYS A 861 -88.96 -26.15 -5.44
N ALA A 862 -88.42 -26.82 -4.43
CA ALA A 862 -88.76 -26.56 -3.03
C ALA A 862 -88.37 -25.15 -2.57
N ARG A 863 -87.19 -24.64 -2.97
CA ARG A 863 -86.77 -23.25 -2.67
C ARG A 863 -87.74 -22.23 -3.27
N TYR A 864 -88.14 -22.38 -4.53
CA TYR A 864 -89.06 -21.44 -5.17
C TYR A 864 -90.50 -21.56 -4.65
N LEU A 865 -90.99 -22.78 -4.36
CA LEU A 865 -92.30 -23.00 -3.73
C LEU A 865 -92.36 -22.51 -2.28
N SER A 866 -91.22 -22.47 -1.58
CA SER A 866 -91.15 -21.94 -0.21
C SER A 866 -91.13 -20.40 -0.13
N VAL A 867 -90.92 -19.71 -1.25
CA VAL A 867 -90.94 -18.24 -1.34
C VAL A 867 -92.33 -17.71 -1.71
N ASP A 868 -93.18 -18.50 -2.39
CA ASP A 868 -94.55 -18.09 -2.75
C ASP A 868 -95.55 -19.24 -2.51
N VAL A 869 -96.14 -19.30 -1.32
CA VAL A 869 -97.29 -20.15 -0.99
C VAL A 869 -98.62 -19.57 -1.57
N ASP A 870 -98.54 -18.49 -2.36
CA ASP A 870 -99.69 -17.70 -2.82
C ASP A 870 -100.19 -18.03 -4.26
N ALA A 871 -99.75 -19.12 -4.90
CA ALA A 871 -100.30 -19.51 -6.22
C ALA A 871 -101.53 -20.44 -6.08
N PRO A 872 -102.72 -20.09 -6.60
CA PRO A 872 -103.81 -21.05 -6.70
C PRO A 872 -103.46 -22.11 -7.75
N THR A 873 -103.44 -23.37 -7.34
CA THR A 873 -103.29 -24.52 -8.23
C THR A 873 -104.43 -24.54 -9.24
N ILE A 874 -104.18 -24.04 -10.46
CA ILE A 874 -105.12 -24.20 -11.58
C ILE A 874 -104.90 -25.61 -12.12
N VAL A 875 -105.77 -26.53 -11.70
CA VAL A 875 -105.90 -27.87 -12.29
C VAL A 875 -106.28 -27.69 -13.76
N ALA A 876 -105.47 -28.26 -14.65
CA ALA A 876 -105.73 -28.30 -16.09
C ALA A 876 -107.06 -29.05 -16.35
N GLY A 877 -108.10 -28.27 -16.63
CA GLY A 877 -109.41 -28.75 -17.06
C GLY A 877 -109.75 -28.13 -18.41
N ASN A 878 -109.97 -29.01 -19.38
CA ASN A 878 -110.29 -28.76 -20.78
C ASN A 878 -111.19 -27.55 -21.07
N GLY A 879 -110.80 -26.76 -22.08
CA GLY A 879 -111.68 -26.06 -23.04
C GLY A 879 -112.73 -25.10 -22.47
N ILE A 880 -112.40 -23.80 -22.40
CA ILE A 880 -113.40 -22.73 -22.36
C ILE A 880 -112.91 -21.59 -23.28
N PRO A 881 -113.70 -21.17 -24.30
CA PRO A 881 -113.29 -20.13 -25.24
C PRO A 881 -113.34 -18.72 -24.59
N PRO A 882 -112.63 -17.73 -25.13
CA PRO A 882 -112.70 -16.35 -24.63
C PRO A 882 -114.09 -15.77 -24.87
N THR A 883 -114.86 -15.58 -23.79
CA THR A 883 -116.20 -14.97 -23.84
C THR A 883 -116.09 -13.45 -23.93
N THR A 884 -115.88 -12.93 -25.13
CA THR A 884 -116.40 -11.63 -25.57
C THR A 884 -117.20 -11.84 -26.86
N THR A 885 -118.28 -12.60 -26.77
CA THR A 885 -119.28 -12.71 -27.83
C THR A 885 -120.15 -11.46 -27.81
N ALA A 886 -119.95 -10.59 -28.80
CA ALA A 886 -120.85 -9.47 -29.07
C ALA A 886 -122.22 -10.01 -29.53
N PHE A 887 -123.31 -9.54 -28.92
CA PHE A 887 -124.67 -9.81 -29.38
C PHE A 887 -125.10 -8.71 -30.36
N VAL A 888 -125.49 -9.10 -31.58
CA VAL A 888 -126.11 -8.20 -32.58
C VAL A 888 -127.62 -8.48 -32.59
N ARG A 889 -128.44 -7.43 -32.59
CA ARG A 889 -129.90 -7.51 -32.67
C ARG A 889 -130.30 -7.38 -34.15
N GLU A 890 -130.82 -8.45 -34.76
CA GLU A 890 -131.45 -8.43 -36.09
C GLU A 890 -132.99 -8.42 -35.93
N GLU A 891 -133.68 -7.61 -36.74
CA GLU A 891 -135.15 -7.52 -36.78
C GLU A 891 -135.73 -8.56 -37.78
N ASP A 892 -136.57 -9.44 -37.24
CA ASP A 892 -137.64 -10.27 -37.83
C ASP A 892 -137.46 -11.04 -39.17
N PHE A 893 -137.30 -12.37 -39.07
CA PHE A 893 -138.07 -13.33 -39.87
C PHE A 893 -138.35 -14.62 -39.06
N GLU A 894 -139.58 -15.11 -39.19
CA GLU A 894 -140.20 -16.20 -38.43
C GLU A 894 -139.49 -17.57 -38.56
N THR A 895 -139.38 -18.29 -37.44
CA THR A 895 -139.18 -19.74 -37.31
C THR A 895 -138.09 -20.39 -38.20
N TRP A 896 -136.90 -20.62 -37.62
CA TRP A 896 -136.29 -21.94 -37.37
C TRP A 896 -134.96 -21.80 -36.62
#